data_AF-A0A523PMM7-F1
#
_entry.id   AF-A0A523PMM7-F1
#
_cell.length_a   1.000
_cell.length_b   1.000
_cell.length_c   1.000
_cell.angle_alpha   90.00
_cell.angle_beta   90.00
_cell.angle_gamma   90.00
#
_symmetry.space_group_name_H-M   'P 1'
#
loop_
_entity.id
_entity.type
_entity.pdbx_description
1 polymer ?
#
loop_
_entity_poly.entity_id
_entity_poly.type
_entity_poly.pdbx_seq_one_letter_code
_entity_poly.pdbx_strand_id
1 'polypeptide(L)'
;MRKMLLAIPILAFALSLFASAREPAAQAKIPVLLVSGANNHDWEWTGPSLARILEESGRFDVTTTLEPGKMLADPAAIAGFRVFVLDYNGPRWGEAAEQAFLAAVRGGTGVTIIHAADNAFPGWVEYERLVGLLWREGTGHGKFHPFTVKIRDRYHPITRSMKKMKKHPDELYHRLVHMHEAEFRVLATAFSDPATGGTGEDEPMITVARYGAGRIFHTPLGHVWKGSDAQHSSHEDPQFRNLVVRGTEWAATGRVTERLFDGKTTKGWRGHGRKAFPAKGWVVKEGCLVHEQGGGGGDIVTEGIYGDFELDFEWKVAPGANSGVKYHVVEREGQTAALGLEFQILDDEGHKDGTSPATSAGALYALVAPEGAELAPAGTFNRSRIVVSGGRVEHWLNGKRILATDLESDDWKARIAASKYEKMPSFGTQAGHIAFQDHGDEVWFRNIEIRAAGIDARVFNGENLDGWKVLGDATYEVDAGAILGRVGGGGQSFLITERTFGDFILDVDVKTEERGNSGIQVRSHVNDKGQVFGYQIEIDPSPRAWSGGLYEEGRRGWLQSLEGNEAGRKAFRHNEWNHYQVQCIGDRTRVWVNGVQTVDYTDADAAAALPGFIGLQVHSGNNTRVRWRDMRVIDLDE
;
A
#
# COMPACT_ATOMS: atom_id res chain seq x y z
N MET A 1 -7.60 59.83 68.42
CA MET A 1 -6.64 58.89 69.03
C MET A 1 -7.24 57.48 69.06
N ARG A 2 -6.64 56.58 68.28
CA ARG A 2 -6.63 55.10 68.31
C ARG A 2 -7.89 54.33 68.78
N LYS A 3 -8.53 53.60 67.85
CA LYS A 3 -8.88 52.17 68.03
C LYS A 3 -8.75 51.43 66.69
N MET A 4 -7.92 50.38 66.71
CA MET A 4 -7.77 49.36 65.65
C MET A 4 -9.09 48.59 65.47
N LEU A 5 -9.46 48.29 64.23
CA LEU A 5 -10.36 47.19 63.88
C LEU A 5 -9.71 46.37 62.76
N LEU A 6 -9.49 45.09 63.06
CA LEU A 6 -9.06 44.05 62.13
C LEU A 6 -10.08 43.92 60.98
N ALA A 7 -9.62 43.97 59.74
CA ALA A 7 -10.37 43.53 58.58
C ALA A 7 -9.92 42.10 58.21
N ILE A 8 -10.85 41.16 58.25
CA ILE A 8 -10.70 39.77 57.80
C ILE A 8 -10.91 39.76 56.26
N PRO A 9 -10.03 39.16 55.45
CA PRO A 9 -10.27 39.04 54.02
C PRO A 9 -11.27 37.92 53.72
N ILE A 10 -12.36 38.26 53.02
CA ILE A 10 -13.32 37.31 52.45
C ILE A 10 -12.68 36.75 51.17
N LEU A 11 -12.32 35.47 51.19
CA LEU A 11 -11.84 34.73 50.03
C LEU A 11 -13.06 34.26 49.22
N ALA A 12 -13.31 34.87 48.06
CA ALA A 12 -14.35 34.42 47.13
C ALA A 12 -13.86 33.16 46.39
N PHE A 13 -14.53 32.03 46.64
CA PHE A 13 -14.30 30.78 45.95
C PHE A 13 -15.02 30.82 44.59
N ALA A 14 -14.27 30.98 43.49
CA ALA A 14 -14.80 30.79 42.15
C ALA A 14 -14.86 29.29 41.85
N LEU A 15 -16.07 28.74 41.78
CA LEU A 15 -16.30 27.37 41.29
C LEU A 15 -16.12 27.36 39.77
N SER A 16 -14.96 26.91 39.30
CA SER A 16 -14.74 26.55 37.89
C SER A 16 -15.41 25.20 37.63
N LEU A 17 -16.55 25.23 36.94
CA LEU A 17 -17.18 24.06 36.33
C LEU A 17 -16.28 23.58 35.18
N PHE A 18 -15.43 22.59 35.45
CA PHE A 18 -14.80 21.80 34.39
C PHE A 18 -15.89 20.96 33.72
N ALA A 19 -16.33 21.40 32.55
CA ALA A 19 -17.04 20.52 31.63
C ALA A 19 -16.06 19.39 31.24
N SER A 20 -16.30 18.18 31.75
CA SER A 20 -15.62 16.99 31.25
C SER A 20 -15.94 16.86 29.77
N ALA A 21 -14.94 17.10 28.93
CA ALA A 21 -15.00 16.73 27.52
C ALA A 21 -15.30 15.23 27.46
N ARG A 22 -16.47 14.88 26.95
CA ARG A 22 -16.89 13.48 26.77
C ARG A 22 -15.84 12.84 25.85
N GLU A 23 -15.13 11.83 26.34
CA GLU A 23 -14.19 11.09 25.50
C GLU A 23 -14.94 10.57 24.26
N PRO A 24 -14.39 10.74 23.04
CA PRO A 24 -15.04 10.27 21.84
C PRO A 24 -15.17 8.74 21.88
N ALA A 25 -16.26 8.23 21.31
CA ALA A 25 -16.47 6.79 21.20
C ALA A 25 -15.25 6.12 20.53
N ALA A 26 -14.68 5.12 21.20
CA ALA A 26 -13.61 4.31 20.65
C ALA A 26 -14.06 3.69 19.31
N GLN A 27 -13.16 3.60 18.34
CA GLN A 27 -13.43 2.90 17.09
C GLN A 27 -13.87 1.47 17.40
N ALA A 28 -14.99 1.03 16.81
CA ALA A 28 -15.50 -0.31 17.03
C ALA A 28 -14.43 -1.35 16.62
N LYS A 29 -14.13 -2.28 17.51
CA LYS A 29 -13.18 -3.37 17.26
C LYS A 29 -13.77 -4.36 16.25
N ILE A 30 -12.91 -4.96 15.42
CA ILE A 30 -13.26 -5.96 14.44
C ILE A 30 -13.54 -7.29 15.16
N PRO A 31 -14.76 -7.84 15.08
CA PRO A 31 -15.07 -9.13 15.69
C PRO A 31 -14.37 -10.27 14.93
N VAL A 32 -13.58 -11.06 15.65
CA VAL A 32 -12.80 -12.21 15.16
C VAL A 32 -13.28 -13.49 15.84
N LEU A 33 -13.50 -14.55 15.07
CA LEU A 33 -13.59 -15.90 15.62
C LEU A 33 -12.27 -16.62 15.37
N LEU A 34 -11.52 -16.90 16.42
CA LEU A 34 -10.33 -17.75 16.38
C LEU A 34 -10.74 -19.21 16.56
N VAL A 35 -10.52 -20.01 15.52
CA VAL A 35 -10.85 -21.43 15.45
C VAL A 35 -9.62 -22.25 15.82
N SER A 36 -9.67 -22.94 16.96
CA SER A 36 -8.62 -23.81 17.47
C SER A 36 -9.23 -25.11 18.05
N GLY A 37 -8.50 -25.84 18.89
CA GLY A 37 -8.95 -27.05 19.57
C GLY A 37 -8.36 -28.36 19.07
N ALA A 38 -7.71 -28.37 17.90
CA ALA A 38 -6.89 -29.49 17.44
C ALA A 38 -5.92 -29.05 16.34
N ASN A 39 -4.63 -29.23 16.60
CA ASN A 39 -3.55 -29.02 15.64
C ASN A 39 -2.41 -30.01 15.94
N ASN A 40 -1.66 -30.44 14.91
CA ASN A 40 -0.41 -31.17 15.15
C ASN A 40 0.66 -30.29 15.83
N HIS A 41 0.55 -28.96 15.71
CA HIS A 41 1.37 -27.98 16.43
C HIS A 41 0.85 -27.69 17.84
N ASP A 42 1.57 -26.86 18.60
CA ASP A 42 1.20 -26.48 19.97
C ASP A 42 0.04 -25.48 20.02
N TRP A 43 -1.15 -25.88 19.57
CA TRP A 43 -2.34 -25.02 19.52
C TRP A 43 -2.81 -24.50 20.89
N GLU A 44 -2.48 -25.22 21.96
CA GLU A 44 -2.74 -24.77 23.34
C GLU A 44 -1.93 -23.51 23.67
N TRP A 45 -0.83 -23.28 22.96
CA TRP A 45 -0.01 -22.07 23.04
C TRP A 45 -0.25 -21.10 21.87
N THR A 46 -0.27 -21.57 20.62
CA THR A 46 -0.39 -20.69 19.43
C THR A 46 -1.75 -19.99 19.37
N GLY A 47 -2.85 -20.65 19.76
CA GLY A 47 -4.17 -20.04 19.80
C GLY A 47 -4.22 -18.81 20.72
N PRO A 48 -3.84 -18.94 22.01
CA PRO A 48 -3.71 -17.79 22.91
C PRO A 48 -2.68 -16.75 22.47
N SER A 49 -1.58 -17.15 21.82
CA SER A 49 -0.59 -16.21 21.26
C SER A 49 -1.19 -15.35 20.15
N LEU A 50 -1.88 -15.96 19.19
CA LEU A 50 -2.55 -15.28 18.09
C LEU A 50 -3.67 -14.35 18.57
N ALA A 51 -4.50 -14.81 19.52
CA ALA A 51 -5.51 -13.97 20.15
C ALA A 51 -4.87 -12.72 20.78
N ARG A 52 -3.79 -12.90 21.55
CA ARG A 52 -3.05 -11.80 22.17
C ARG A 52 -2.44 -10.84 21.15
N ILE A 53 -1.84 -11.34 20.07
CA ILE A 53 -1.29 -10.51 18.98
C ILE A 53 -2.37 -9.58 18.41
N LEU A 54 -3.57 -10.11 18.18
CA LEU A 54 -4.70 -9.36 17.66
C LEU A 54 -5.24 -8.38 18.71
N GLU A 55 -5.47 -8.81 19.95
CA GLU A 55 -6.01 -7.95 21.01
C GLU A 55 -5.07 -6.79 21.39
N GLU A 56 -3.76 -7.04 21.50
CA GLU A 56 -2.74 -6.02 21.81
C GLU A 56 -2.63 -4.95 20.73
N SER A 57 -3.05 -5.24 19.50
CA SER A 57 -3.14 -4.22 18.45
C SER A 57 -4.21 -3.16 18.73
N GLY A 58 -5.14 -3.45 19.65
CA GLY A 58 -6.29 -2.60 19.96
C GLY A 58 -7.42 -2.64 18.93
N ARG A 59 -7.26 -3.39 17.82
CA ARG A 59 -8.17 -3.38 16.67
C ARG A 59 -9.22 -4.47 16.67
N PHE A 60 -8.98 -5.57 17.38
CA PHE A 60 -9.79 -6.78 17.29
C PHE A 60 -10.45 -7.10 18.62
N ASP A 61 -11.66 -7.67 18.52
CA ASP A 61 -12.38 -8.32 19.60
C ASP A 61 -12.41 -9.82 19.27
N VAL A 62 -11.64 -10.62 20.03
CA VAL A 62 -11.35 -12.01 19.67
C VAL A 62 -12.18 -12.95 20.53
N THR A 63 -13.02 -13.75 19.88
CA THR A 63 -13.68 -14.92 20.48
C THR A 63 -12.97 -16.18 20.03
N THR A 64 -12.55 -17.03 20.96
CA THR A 64 -11.91 -18.31 20.63
C THR A 64 -12.89 -19.47 20.79
N THR A 65 -12.92 -20.39 19.82
CA THR A 65 -13.61 -21.68 19.94
C THR A 65 -12.61 -22.83 19.90
N LEU A 66 -12.80 -23.79 20.82
CA LEU A 66 -12.10 -25.08 20.82
C LEU A 66 -12.97 -26.23 20.31
N GLU A 67 -14.25 -25.94 20.00
CA GLU A 67 -15.23 -26.89 19.47
C GLU A 67 -15.80 -26.37 18.13
N PRO A 68 -14.97 -26.26 17.07
CA PRO A 68 -15.37 -25.61 15.83
C PRO A 68 -16.59 -26.23 15.16
N GLY A 69 -16.74 -27.56 15.20
CA GLY A 69 -17.91 -28.24 14.64
C GLY A 69 -19.23 -27.79 15.29
N LYS A 70 -19.22 -27.44 16.57
CA LYS A 70 -20.40 -26.92 17.28
C LYS A 70 -20.62 -25.44 17.00
N MET A 71 -19.55 -24.63 17.11
CA MET A 71 -19.64 -23.18 16.91
C MET A 71 -20.04 -22.81 15.47
N LEU A 72 -19.40 -23.43 14.48
CA LEU A 72 -19.63 -23.12 13.06
C LEU A 72 -20.96 -23.69 12.56
N ALA A 73 -21.51 -24.73 13.19
CA ALA A 73 -22.82 -25.29 12.80
C ALA A 73 -24.02 -24.40 13.17
N ASP A 74 -23.81 -23.31 13.92
CA ASP A 74 -24.84 -22.33 14.25
C ASP A 74 -24.60 -21.02 13.46
N PRO A 75 -25.29 -20.79 12.33
CA PRO A 75 -25.18 -19.57 11.55
C PRO A 75 -25.42 -18.28 12.35
N ALA A 76 -26.30 -18.32 13.36
CA ALA A 76 -26.59 -17.15 14.18
C ALA A 76 -25.42 -16.81 15.10
N ALA A 77 -24.73 -17.82 15.63
CA ALA A 77 -23.53 -17.64 16.45
C ALA A 77 -22.37 -17.03 15.64
N ILE A 78 -22.27 -17.32 14.34
CA ILE A 78 -21.16 -16.85 13.51
C ILE A 78 -21.44 -15.58 12.70
N ALA A 79 -22.70 -15.14 12.57
CA ALA A 79 -23.10 -14.02 11.72
C ALA A 79 -22.44 -12.67 12.07
N GLY A 80 -22.04 -12.47 13.33
CA GLY A 80 -21.41 -11.24 13.80
C GLY A 80 -19.92 -11.10 13.47
N PHE A 81 -19.24 -12.20 13.11
CA PHE A 81 -17.80 -12.17 12.87
C PHE A 81 -17.45 -11.66 11.48
N ARG A 82 -16.40 -10.84 11.41
CA ARG A 82 -15.90 -10.27 10.16
C ARG A 82 -14.79 -11.10 9.54
N VAL A 83 -14.12 -11.91 10.36
CA VAL A 83 -13.03 -12.79 9.93
C VAL A 83 -12.93 -14.00 10.84
N PHE A 84 -12.61 -15.14 10.23
CA PHE A 84 -12.24 -16.38 10.91
C PHE A 84 -10.72 -16.54 10.88
N VAL A 85 -10.08 -16.68 12.04
CA VAL A 85 -8.65 -16.96 12.15
C VAL A 85 -8.49 -18.45 12.44
N LEU A 86 -7.83 -19.18 11.55
CA LEU A 86 -7.69 -20.63 11.64
C LEU A 86 -6.32 -21.01 12.22
N ASP A 87 -6.36 -21.66 13.38
CA ASP A 87 -5.26 -22.38 14.02
C ASP A 87 -5.72 -23.82 14.31
N TYR A 88 -6.09 -24.53 13.24
CA TYR A 88 -6.73 -25.84 13.33
C TYR A 88 -6.38 -26.73 12.14
N ASN A 89 -6.01 -27.99 12.40
CA ASN A 89 -5.91 -29.04 11.38
C ASN A 89 -6.33 -30.43 11.86
N GLY A 90 -7.23 -30.48 12.86
CA GLY A 90 -7.82 -31.72 13.37
C GLY A 90 -8.93 -32.32 12.49
N PRO A 91 -9.83 -33.13 13.08
CA PRO A 91 -10.95 -33.77 12.37
C PRO A 91 -11.88 -32.80 11.62
N ARG A 92 -12.56 -33.32 10.59
CA ARG A 92 -13.64 -32.63 9.86
C ARG A 92 -14.68 -32.07 10.84
N TRP A 93 -15.16 -30.84 10.59
CA TRP A 93 -16.11 -30.15 11.47
C TRP A 93 -17.53 -30.71 11.36
N GLY A 94 -17.82 -31.46 10.30
CA GLY A 94 -19.14 -31.99 10.00
C GLY A 94 -19.90 -31.10 9.03
N GLU A 95 -20.80 -31.70 8.26
CA GLU A 95 -21.42 -31.07 7.09
C GLU A 95 -22.10 -29.72 7.41
N ALA A 96 -22.85 -29.63 8.51
CA ALA A 96 -23.53 -28.40 8.90
C ALA A 96 -22.55 -27.23 9.15
N ALA A 97 -21.47 -27.49 9.89
CA ALA A 97 -20.43 -26.49 10.17
C ALA A 97 -19.67 -26.08 8.91
N GLU A 98 -19.36 -27.05 8.05
CA GLU A 98 -18.64 -26.83 6.80
C GLU A 98 -19.46 -25.98 5.82
N GLN A 99 -20.76 -26.27 5.67
CA GLN A 99 -21.65 -25.49 4.83
C GLN A 99 -21.86 -24.07 5.36
N ALA A 100 -22.06 -23.90 6.67
CA ALA A 100 -22.22 -22.60 7.29
C ALA A 100 -20.94 -21.74 7.19
N PHE A 101 -19.76 -22.34 7.40
CA PHE A 101 -18.47 -21.69 7.17
C PHE A 101 -18.33 -21.21 5.73
N LEU A 102 -18.57 -22.09 4.74
CA LEU A 102 -18.45 -21.72 3.32
C LEU A 102 -19.48 -20.66 2.92
N ALA A 103 -20.70 -20.72 3.45
CA ALA A 103 -21.74 -19.71 3.20
C ALA A 103 -21.33 -18.33 3.74
N ALA A 104 -20.80 -18.27 4.97
CA ALA A 104 -20.30 -17.04 5.56
C ALA A 104 -19.13 -16.45 4.75
N VAL A 105 -18.16 -17.29 4.36
CA VAL A 105 -17.02 -16.84 3.55
C VAL A 105 -17.47 -16.34 2.18
N ARG A 106 -18.32 -17.09 1.47
CA ARG A 106 -18.89 -16.64 0.18
C ARG A 106 -19.67 -15.33 0.31
N GLY A 107 -20.32 -15.12 1.46
CA GLY A 107 -21.04 -13.90 1.82
C GLY A 107 -20.15 -12.71 2.21
N GLY A 108 -18.84 -12.90 2.37
CA GLY A 108 -17.88 -11.82 2.60
C GLY A 108 -17.13 -11.86 3.93
N THR A 109 -17.36 -12.86 4.78
CA THR A 109 -16.52 -13.09 5.96
C THR A 109 -15.11 -13.46 5.51
N GLY A 110 -14.10 -12.78 6.05
CA GLY A 110 -12.70 -13.06 5.73
C GLY A 110 -12.19 -14.34 6.38
N VAL A 111 -11.06 -14.87 5.90
CA VAL A 111 -10.35 -15.98 6.55
C VAL A 111 -8.86 -15.65 6.64
N THR A 112 -8.29 -15.83 7.82
CA THR A 112 -6.84 -15.81 8.07
C THR A 112 -6.39 -17.25 8.35
N ILE A 113 -5.50 -17.79 7.52
CA ILE A 113 -4.94 -19.15 7.65
C ILE A 113 -3.50 -19.01 8.13
N ILE A 114 -3.20 -19.56 9.31
CA ILE A 114 -1.86 -19.49 9.91
C ILE A 114 -1.20 -20.85 9.89
N HIS A 115 0.01 -20.91 9.32
CA HIS A 115 0.90 -22.06 9.36
C HIS A 115 0.17 -23.37 9.00
N ALA A 116 0.20 -24.36 9.89
CA ALA A 116 -0.32 -25.69 9.67
C ALA A 116 -1.85 -25.77 9.53
N ALA A 117 -2.59 -24.67 9.64
CA ALA A 117 -3.99 -24.65 9.24
C ALA A 117 -4.17 -24.98 7.74
N ASP A 118 -3.16 -24.75 6.89
CA ASP A 118 -3.18 -25.20 5.49
C ASP A 118 -3.03 -26.73 5.32
N ASN A 119 -2.65 -27.46 6.38
CA ASN A 119 -2.57 -28.92 6.37
C ASN A 119 -3.97 -29.57 6.46
N ALA A 120 -4.98 -28.80 6.87
CA ALA A 120 -6.28 -29.34 7.22
C ALA A 120 -7.02 -29.96 6.02
N PHE A 121 -7.87 -30.93 6.36
CA PHE A 121 -8.93 -31.48 5.53
C PHE A 121 -8.54 -31.96 4.11
N PRO A 122 -7.54 -32.86 3.96
CA PRO A 122 -7.31 -33.52 2.67
C PRO A 122 -8.60 -34.09 2.07
N GLY A 123 -8.90 -33.72 0.82
CA GLY A 123 -10.10 -34.14 0.10
C GLY A 123 -11.31 -33.23 0.24
N TRP A 124 -11.27 -32.19 1.08
CA TRP A 124 -12.30 -31.14 1.08
C TRP A 124 -12.00 -30.10 -0.01
N VAL A 125 -12.52 -30.37 -1.21
CA VAL A 125 -12.24 -29.57 -2.42
C VAL A 125 -12.48 -28.08 -2.21
N GLU A 126 -13.54 -27.69 -1.52
CA GLU A 126 -13.87 -26.28 -1.31
C GLU A 126 -12.87 -25.56 -0.41
N TYR A 127 -12.34 -26.23 0.62
CA TYR A 127 -11.30 -25.66 1.47
C TYR A 127 -9.95 -25.61 0.78
N GLU A 128 -9.62 -26.66 0.04
CA GLU A 128 -8.41 -26.70 -0.78
C GLU A 128 -8.42 -25.57 -1.84
N ARG A 129 -9.57 -25.29 -2.47
CA ARG A 129 -9.75 -24.12 -3.35
C ARG A 129 -9.63 -22.78 -2.61
N LEU A 130 -10.17 -22.70 -1.40
CA LEU A 130 -10.15 -21.47 -0.60
C LEU A 130 -8.72 -21.09 -0.19
N VAL A 131 -7.92 -22.05 0.26
CA VAL A 131 -6.54 -21.83 0.73
C VAL A 131 -5.57 -21.69 -0.45
N GLY A 132 -5.74 -22.50 -1.50
CA GLY A 132 -4.97 -22.47 -2.73
C GLY A 132 -3.60 -23.16 -2.67
N LEU A 133 -2.74 -22.79 -1.71
CA LEU A 133 -1.45 -23.44 -1.47
C LEU A 133 -1.48 -24.22 -0.15
N LEU A 134 -1.36 -25.54 -0.20
CA LEU A 134 -1.55 -26.40 0.97
C LEU A 134 -0.39 -27.37 1.17
N TRP A 135 -0.16 -27.73 2.44
CA TRP A 135 0.68 -28.87 2.77
C TRP A 135 0.04 -30.18 2.29
N ARG A 136 0.64 -30.78 1.26
CA ARG A 136 0.22 -32.06 0.68
C ARG A 136 1.46 -32.91 0.39
N GLU A 137 1.25 -34.07 -0.24
CA GLU A 137 2.36 -34.93 -0.65
C GLU A 137 3.35 -34.15 -1.53
N GLY A 138 4.63 -34.15 -1.15
CA GLY A 138 5.69 -33.40 -1.82
C GLY A 138 6.11 -32.09 -1.13
N THR A 139 5.29 -31.56 -0.21
CA THR A 139 5.63 -30.43 0.65
C THR A 139 6.66 -30.84 1.72
N GLY A 140 7.40 -29.86 2.22
CA GLY A 140 8.34 -30.04 3.33
C GLY A 140 8.71 -28.72 4.01
N HIS A 141 9.72 -28.78 4.87
CA HIS A 141 10.43 -27.61 5.38
C HIS A 141 11.87 -27.99 5.71
N GLY A 142 12.76 -26.99 5.76
CA GLY A 142 14.09 -27.14 6.33
C GLY A 142 14.09 -27.14 7.86
N LYS A 143 15.26 -27.06 8.49
CA LYS A 143 15.37 -26.86 9.94
C LYS A 143 14.76 -25.51 10.35
N PHE A 144 14.35 -25.37 11.60
CA PHE A 144 14.04 -24.05 12.17
C PHE A 144 15.28 -23.14 12.10
N HIS A 145 15.18 -22.01 11.40
CA HIS A 145 16.32 -21.10 11.17
C HIS A 145 15.87 -19.67 10.84
N PRO A 146 16.74 -18.66 10.99
CA PRO A 146 16.41 -17.30 10.58
C PRO A 146 16.51 -17.14 9.05
N PHE A 147 15.47 -16.59 8.42
CA PHE A 147 15.48 -16.23 7.01
C PHE A 147 14.86 -14.84 6.75
N THR A 148 14.97 -14.36 5.51
CA THR A 148 14.40 -13.05 5.12
C THR A 148 13.20 -13.24 4.22
N VAL A 149 12.05 -12.72 4.63
CA VAL A 149 10.85 -12.62 3.80
C VAL A 149 10.95 -11.37 2.93
N LYS A 150 11.01 -11.58 1.61
CA LYS A 150 11.11 -10.56 0.57
C LYS A 150 9.70 -10.19 0.10
N ILE A 151 9.27 -8.97 0.44
CA ILE A 151 8.04 -8.40 -0.12
C ILE A 151 8.20 -8.25 -1.64
N ARG A 152 7.31 -8.90 -2.40
CA ARG A 152 7.21 -8.80 -3.87
C ARG A 152 6.18 -7.76 -4.28
N ASP A 153 5.13 -7.65 -3.47
CA ASP A 153 4.02 -6.76 -3.73
C ASP A 153 4.05 -5.56 -2.78
N ARG A 154 4.37 -4.36 -3.27
CA ARG A 154 4.34 -3.12 -2.48
C ARG A 154 3.04 -2.31 -2.61
N TYR A 155 2.07 -2.83 -3.35
CA TYR A 155 0.81 -2.14 -3.65
C TYR A 155 -0.38 -2.72 -2.89
N HIS A 156 -0.24 -3.94 -2.39
CA HIS A 156 -1.24 -4.56 -1.56
C HIS A 156 -1.26 -3.93 -0.15
N PRO A 157 -2.44 -3.68 0.44
CA PRO A 157 -2.57 -3.03 1.76
C PRO A 157 -1.76 -3.70 2.88
N ILE A 158 -1.66 -5.03 2.85
CA ILE A 158 -0.90 -5.83 3.84
C ILE A 158 0.59 -5.47 3.83
N THR A 159 1.16 -5.20 2.65
CA THR A 159 2.61 -5.20 2.45
C THR A 159 3.20 -3.84 2.07
N ARG A 160 2.38 -2.87 1.64
CA ARG A 160 2.82 -1.53 1.18
C ARG A 160 3.87 -0.89 2.08
N SER A 161 3.51 -0.61 3.33
CA SER A 161 4.43 -0.06 4.33
C SER A 161 5.10 -1.10 5.23
N MET A 162 4.99 -2.40 4.91
CA MET A 162 5.57 -3.44 5.75
C MET A 162 7.09 -3.38 5.65
N LYS A 163 7.79 -3.33 6.79
CA LYS A 163 9.26 -3.41 6.74
C LYS A 163 9.65 -4.81 6.28
N LYS A 164 10.84 -4.92 5.69
CA LYS A 164 11.42 -6.25 5.39
C LYS A 164 11.51 -7.03 6.71
N MET A 165 10.92 -8.21 6.74
CA MET A 165 11.05 -9.15 7.84
C MET A 165 12.39 -9.87 7.66
N LYS A 166 13.41 -9.38 8.36
CA LYS A 166 14.80 -9.84 8.25
C LYS A 166 15.10 -10.80 9.39
N LYS A 167 15.72 -11.94 9.08
CA LYS A 167 16.13 -12.96 10.06
C LYS A 167 14.97 -13.44 10.96
N HIS A 168 13.78 -13.57 10.38
CA HIS A 168 12.64 -14.16 11.06
C HIS A 168 12.95 -15.62 11.39
N PRO A 169 12.95 -16.01 12.68
CA PRO A 169 13.23 -17.38 13.08
C PRO A 169 11.98 -18.22 12.91
N ASP A 170 11.99 -19.19 11.97
CA ASP A 170 10.80 -20.00 11.70
C ASP A 170 11.15 -21.32 10.98
N GLU A 171 10.15 -22.17 10.75
CA GLU A 171 10.19 -23.18 9.69
C GLU A 171 9.75 -22.56 8.35
N LEU A 172 10.60 -22.68 7.33
CA LEU A 172 10.28 -22.23 5.97
C LEU A 172 9.61 -23.39 5.22
N TYR A 173 8.29 -23.37 5.11
CA TYR A 173 7.54 -24.31 4.26
C TYR A 173 7.95 -24.13 2.80
N HIS A 174 8.20 -25.24 2.11
CA HIS A 174 8.58 -25.24 0.70
C HIS A 174 7.77 -26.26 -0.09
N ARG A 175 7.60 -26.04 -1.40
CA ARG A 175 6.80 -26.93 -2.27
C ARG A 175 5.36 -27.13 -1.76
N LEU A 176 4.72 -26.07 -1.28
CA LEU A 176 3.27 -26.10 -1.04
C LEU A 176 2.57 -26.39 -2.37
N VAL A 177 1.57 -27.28 -2.32
CA VAL A 177 0.92 -27.77 -3.53
C VAL A 177 -0.23 -26.83 -3.89
N HIS A 178 -0.22 -26.37 -5.15
CA HIS A 178 -1.33 -25.62 -5.73
C HIS A 178 -2.49 -26.56 -6.00
N MET A 179 -3.59 -26.38 -5.29
CA MET A 179 -4.76 -27.26 -5.35
C MET A 179 -5.88 -26.65 -6.19
N HIS A 180 -6.50 -27.49 -7.02
CA HIS A 180 -7.75 -27.21 -7.74
C HIS A 180 -7.77 -25.90 -8.54
N GLU A 181 -6.63 -25.54 -9.15
CA GLU A 181 -6.49 -24.34 -9.98
C GLU A 181 -6.92 -23.06 -9.24
N ALA A 182 -6.82 -23.05 -7.90
CA ALA A 182 -7.22 -21.91 -7.08
C ALA A 182 -6.46 -20.65 -7.47
N GLU A 183 -7.17 -19.55 -7.73
CA GLU A 183 -6.53 -18.26 -7.93
C GLU A 183 -5.99 -17.71 -6.62
N PHE A 184 -4.71 -17.36 -6.59
CA PHE A 184 -4.11 -16.65 -5.46
C PHE A 184 -3.02 -15.69 -5.94
N ARG A 185 -2.71 -14.72 -5.11
CA ARG A 185 -1.69 -13.70 -5.32
C ARG A 185 -0.61 -13.83 -4.26
N VAL A 186 0.63 -14.00 -4.70
CA VAL A 186 1.81 -13.98 -3.82
C VAL A 186 2.18 -12.54 -3.51
N LEU A 187 2.27 -12.19 -2.22
CA LEU A 187 2.68 -10.88 -1.74
C LEU A 187 4.14 -10.84 -1.29
N ALA A 188 4.66 -11.99 -0.82
CA ALA A 188 6.05 -12.12 -0.40
C ALA A 188 6.55 -13.55 -0.53
N THR A 189 7.87 -13.68 -0.69
CA THR A 189 8.56 -14.98 -0.77
C THR A 189 9.75 -15.04 0.18
N ALA A 190 10.27 -16.24 0.47
CA ALA A 190 11.56 -16.42 1.13
C ALA A 190 12.40 -17.46 0.38
N PHE A 191 13.71 -17.25 0.32
CA PHE A 191 14.62 -18.21 -0.31
C PHE A 191 14.81 -19.42 0.60
N SER A 192 14.44 -20.60 0.10
CA SER A 192 14.56 -21.89 0.78
C SER A 192 15.99 -22.41 0.63
N ASP A 193 16.88 -22.05 1.55
CA ASP A 193 18.31 -22.34 1.45
C ASP A 193 18.62 -23.86 1.56
N PRO A 194 19.26 -24.49 0.55
CA PRO A 194 19.66 -25.90 0.63
C PRO A 194 20.54 -26.22 1.85
N ALA A 195 21.32 -25.26 2.36
CA ALA A 195 22.14 -25.44 3.55
C ALA A 195 21.33 -25.68 4.83
N THR A 196 20.06 -25.25 4.85
CA THR A 196 19.12 -25.49 5.96
C THR A 196 18.13 -26.61 5.65
N GLY A 197 18.29 -27.33 4.53
CA GLY A 197 17.39 -28.37 4.06
C GLY A 197 16.31 -27.87 3.10
N GLY A 198 16.48 -26.67 2.53
CA GLY A 198 15.58 -26.05 1.56
C GLY A 198 15.70 -26.55 0.12
N THR A 199 14.88 -26.00 -0.77
CA THR A 199 14.77 -26.39 -2.19
C THR A 199 15.76 -25.71 -3.12
N GLY A 200 16.34 -24.58 -2.71
CA GLY A 200 17.13 -23.70 -3.59
C GLY A 200 16.28 -22.67 -4.34
N GLU A 201 14.99 -22.54 -4.03
CA GLU A 201 14.06 -21.64 -4.72
C GLU A 201 13.44 -20.59 -3.77
N ASP A 202 12.87 -19.53 -4.32
CA ASP A 202 12.05 -18.59 -3.56
C ASP A 202 10.61 -19.15 -3.39
N GLU A 203 10.20 -19.43 -2.16
CA GLU A 203 8.90 -20.04 -1.81
C GLU A 203 7.89 -18.97 -1.34
N PRO A 204 6.59 -19.10 -1.64
CA PRO A 204 5.55 -18.16 -1.19
C PRO A 204 5.37 -18.17 0.33
N MET A 205 5.49 -17.00 0.98
CA MET A 205 5.35 -16.84 2.44
C MET A 205 4.16 -15.97 2.85
N ILE A 206 3.58 -15.24 1.91
CA ILE A 206 2.39 -14.43 2.14
C ILE A 206 1.56 -14.49 0.88
N THR A 207 0.35 -15.03 0.97
CA THR A 207 -0.58 -15.16 -0.16
C THR A 207 -1.94 -14.58 0.21
N VAL A 208 -2.64 -14.12 -0.81
CA VAL A 208 -4.04 -13.70 -0.68
C VAL A 208 -4.87 -14.28 -1.80
N ALA A 209 -6.12 -14.60 -1.50
CA ALA A 209 -7.08 -15.14 -2.46
C ALA A 209 -8.49 -14.58 -2.23
N ARG A 210 -9.40 -14.95 -3.13
CA ARG A 210 -10.84 -14.69 -3.01
C ARG A 210 -11.60 -16.00 -3.03
N TYR A 211 -12.67 -16.07 -2.25
CA TYR A 211 -13.61 -17.18 -2.29
C TYR A 211 -15.03 -16.64 -2.15
N GLY A 212 -15.75 -16.49 -3.28
CA GLY A 212 -16.92 -15.63 -3.34
C GLY A 212 -16.56 -14.18 -2.99
N ALA A 213 -17.34 -13.53 -2.11
CA ALA A 213 -17.01 -12.20 -1.63
C ALA A 213 -15.91 -12.18 -0.54
N GLY A 214 -15.59 -13.35 0.04
CA GLY A 214 -14.61 -13.51 1.11
C GLY A 214 -13.18 -13.19 0.67
N ARG A 215 -12.40 -12.62 1.59
CA ARG A 215 -10.96 -12.36 1.43
C ARG A 215 -10.17 -13.35 2.25
N ILE A 216 -9.24 -14.02 1.61
CA ILE A 216 -8.42 -15.05 2.24
C ILE A 216 -7.00 -14.53 2.36
N PHE A 217 -6.48 -14.48 3.57
CA PHE A 217 -5.09 -14.20 3.88
C PHE A 217 -4.44 -15.49 4.40
N HIS A 218 -3.34 -15.91 3.79
CA HIS A 218 -2.61 -17.11 4.18
C HIS A 218 -1.12 -16.80 4.35
N THR A 219 -0.57 -17.31 5.43
CA THR A 219 0.87 -17.29 5.71
C THR A 219 1.28 -18.65 6.27
N PRO A 220 2.23 -19.37 5.63
CA PRO A 220 2.79 -20.60 6.20
C PRO A 220 3.79 -20.31 7.34
N LEU A 221 3.99 -19.06 7.74
CA LEU A 221 4.82 -18.68 8.89
C LEU A 221 4.08 -18.86 10.23
N GLY A 222 4.82 -18.95 11.33
CA GLY A 222 4.30 -18.97 12.70
C GLY A 222 4.46 -20.30 13.43
N HIS A 223 5.53 -21.03 13.15
CA HIS A 223 5.78 -22.37 13.68
C HIS A 223 5.99 -22.43 15.20
N VAL A 224 5.35 -23.39 15.87
CA VAL A 224 5.62 -23.80 17.26
C VAL A 224 5.28 -25.29 17.49
N TRP A 225 6.27 -26.13 17.79
CA TRP A 225 6.05 -27.52 18.25
C TRP A 225 5.82 -27.58 19.77
N LYS A 226 5.09 -28.62 20.21
CA LYS A 226 4.89 -28.91 21.64
C LYS A 226 6.22 -29.12 22.36
N GLY A 227 6.41 -28.43 23.48
CA GLY A 227 7.59 -28.57 24.33
C GLY A 227 8.84 -27.83 23.84
N SER A 228 8.69 -26.82 22.98
CA SER A 228 9.80 -26.09 22.37
C SER A 228 9.65 -24.56 22.54
N ASP A 229 9.97 -24.06 23.74
CA ASP A 229 9.84 -22.64 24.08
C ASP A 229 10.67 -21.72 23.17
N ALA A 230 11.78 -22.21 22.62
CA ALA A 230 12.62 -21.43 21.71
C ALA A 230 11.88 -21.01 20.43
N GLN A 231 10.88 -21.79 19.99
CA GLN A 231 10.10 -21.51 18.78
C GLN A 231 9.03 -20.45 19.00
N HIS A 232 8.73 -20.06 20.24
CA HIS A 232 7.89 -18.90 20.53
C HIS A 232 8.45 -17.63 19.88
N SER A 233 9.77 -17.58 19.62
CA SER A 233 10.43 -16.48 18.92
C SER A 233 9.83 -16.14 17.54
N SER A 234 9.18 -17.09 16.85
CA SER A 234 8.43 -16.82 15.61
C SER A 234 7.28 -15.82 15.87
N HIS A 235 6.54 -16.01 16.96
CA HIS A 235 5.40 -15.18 17.37
C HIS A 235 5.83 -13.91 18.12
N GLU A 236 7.06 -13.88 18.63
CA GLU A 236 7.65 -12.69 19.27
C GLU A 236 8.24 -11.70 18.25
N ASP A 237 8.56 -12.15 17.02
CA ASP A 237 9.05 -11.26 15.96
C ASP A 237 8.02 -10.14 15.69
N PRO A 238 8.39 -8.87 15.93
CA PRO A 238 7.49 -7.75 15.70
C PRO A 238 6.94 -7.66 14.27
N GLN A 239 7.69 -8.13 13.26
CA GLN A 239 7.19 -8.13 11.88
C GLN A 239 6.19 -9.25 11.60
N PHE A 240 6.30 -10.40 12.29
CA PHE A 240 5.29 -11.47 12.18
C PHE A 240 4.00 -11.06 12.87
N ARG A 241 4.09 -10.50 14.08
CA ARG A 241 2.93 -9.92 14.79
C ARG A 241 2.21 -8.88 13.94
N ASN A 242 2.98 -7.98 13.33
CA ASN A 242 2.45 -6.97 12.41
C ASN A 242 1.81 -7.61 11.16
N LEU A 243 2.40 -8.66 10.59
CA LEU A 243 1.82 -9.38 9.47
C LEU A 243 0.46 -10.00 9.82
N VAL A 244 0.34 -10.69 10.96
CA VAL A 244 -0.92 -11.29 11.42
C VAL A 244 -2.01 -10.24 11.61
N VAL A 245 -1.68 -9.11 12.22
CA VAL A 245 -2.60 -7.96 12.39
C VAL A 245 -3.06 -7.42 11.03
N ARG A 246 -2.13 -7.10 10.14
CA ARG A 246 -2.45 -6.51 8.83
C ARG A 246 -3.21 -7.46 7.92
N GLY A 247 -2.81 -8.73 7.89
CA GLY A 247 -3.46 -9.76 7.10
C GLY A 247 -4.90 -10.01 7.57
N THR A 248 -5.11 -10.08 8.89
CA THR A 248 -6.44 -10.29 9.48
C THR A 248 -7.35 -9.07 9.30
N GLU A 249 -6.81 -7.85 9.46
CA GLU A 249 -7.55 -6.61 9.19
C GLU A 249 -7.99 -6.53 7.71
N TRP A 250 -7.08 -6.87 6.78
CA TRP A 250 -7.37 -6.90 5.36
C TRP A 250 -8.41 -7.97 5.02
N ALA A 251 -8.30 -9.18 5.58
CA ALA A 251 -9.31 -10.22 5.38
C ALA A 251 -10.70 -9.72 5.85
N ALA A 252 -10.77 -9.07 7.01
CA ALA A 252 -12.02 -8.54 7.56
C ALA A 252 -12.61 -7.34 6.80
N THR A 253 -11.78 -6.45 6.25
CA THR A 253 -12.23 -5.12 5.81
C THR A 253 -11.84 -4.74 4.37
N GLY A 254 -10.87 -5.42 3.77
CA GLY A 254 -10.26 -5.08 2.49
C GLY A 254 -9.24 -3.93 2.58
N ARG A 255 -9.04 -3.36 3.76
CA ARG A 255 -8.11 -2.25 4.03
C ARG A 255 -7.16 -2.64 5.15
N VAL A 256 -6.09 -1.86 5.29
CA VAL A 256 -5.16 -1.97 6.41
C VAL A 256 -4.92 -0.59 6.99
N THR A 257 -5.01 -0.48 8.31
CA THR A 257 -4.73 0.78 8.99
C THR A 257 -3.23 0.97 9.14
N GLU A 258 -2.75 2.14 8.75
CA GLU A 258 -1.37 2.57 8.88
C GLU A 258 -1.32 3.86 9.68
N ARG A 259 -0.45 3.89 10.69
CA ARG A 259 -0.17 5.12 11.43
C ARG A 259 0.87 5.93 10.66
N LEU A 260 0.46 7.05 10.09
CA LEU A 260 1.33 7.91 9.29
C LEU A 260 2.29 8.73 10.17
N PHE A 261 2.00 8.88 11.46
CA PHE A 261 2.86 9.58 12.40
C PHE A 261 2.88 8.89 13.76
N ASP A 262 4.07 8.50 14.22
CA ASP A 262 4.28 7.74 15.45
C ASP A 262 4.25 8.61 16.73
N GLY A 263 4.11 9.93 16.59
CA GLY A 263 4.15 10.88 17.70
C GLY A 263 5.57 11.28 18.14
N LYS A 264 6.62 10.77 17.47
CA LYS A 264 8.01 10.88 17.93
C LYS A 264 8.97 11.30 16.83
N THR A 265 8.78 10.82 15.61
CA THR A 265 9.70 11.00 14.48
C THR A 265 8.96 11.46 13.24
N THR A 266 9.68 12.12 12.33
CA THR A 266 9.17 12.58 11.04
C THR A 266 9.22 11.49 9.96
N LYS A 267 9.46 10.24 10.37
CA LYS A 267 9.60 9.12 9.45
C LYS A 267 8.31 8.90 8.65
N GLY A 268 8.47 8.69 7.34
CA GLY A 268 7.33 8.58 6.42
C GLY A 268 6.86 9.92 5.85
N TRP A 269 7.51 11.02 6.24
CA TRP A 269 7.27 12.37 5.73
C TRP A 269 8.53 12.98 5.14
N ARG A 270 8.35 13.78 4.10
CA ARG A 270 9.40 14.58 3.46
C ARG A 270 8.83 15.93 3.01
N GLY A 271 9.68 16.89 2.65
CA GLY A 271 9.20 18.12 2.01
C GLY A 271 8.66 17.83 0.60
N HIS A 272 7.63 18.55 0.19
CA HIS A 272 7.13 18.55 -1.18
C HIS A 272 8.27 18.89 -2.16
N GLY A 273 8.45 18.06 -3.20
CA GLY A 273 9.52 18.14 -4.18
C GLY A 273 10.93 17.85 -3.62
N ARG A 274 11.05 17.32 -2.39
CA ARG A 274 12.34 17.09 -1.71
C ARG A 274 12.51 15.63 -1.28
N LYS A 275 13.77 15.20 -1.20
CA LYS A 275 14.15 13.85 -0.74
C LYS A 275 14.10 13.67 0.79
N ALA A 276 14.09 14.76 1.55
CA ALA A 276 14.17 14.75 3.01
C ALA A 276 13.12 15.65 3.66
N PHE A 277 12.86 15.42 4.94
CA PHE A 277 12.03 16.29 5.76
C PHE A 277 12.65 17.70 5.89
N PRO A 278 11.87 18.79 5.91
CA PRO A 278 12.41 20.14 6.04
C PRO A 278 13.24 20.32 7.31
N ALA A 279 14.37 21.04 7.20
CA ALA A 279 15.23 21.34 8.35
C ALA A 279 14.71 22.49 9.23
N LYS A 280 13.65 23.18 8.79
CA LYS A 280 13.00 24.30 9.49
C LYS A 280 11.50 24.29 9.28
N GLY A 281 10.79 24.97 10.17
CA GLY A 281 9.35 25.25 10.11
C GLY A 281 8.43 24.12 10.50
N TRP A 282 8.84 22.86 10.33
CA TRP A 282 8.12 21.71 10.86
C TRP A 282 8.90 21.04 11.99
N VAL A 283 8.25 20.81 13.13
CA VAL A 283 8.83 20.17 14.32
C VAL A 283 7.92 19.09 14.89
N VAL A 284 8.52 18.15 15.62
CA VAL A 284 7.76 17.23 16.49
C VAL A 284 7.75 17.81 17.90
N LYS A 285 6.57 18.18 18.39
CA LYS A 285 6.38 18.74 19.73
C LYS A 285 5.13 18.15 20.36
N GLU A 286 5.26 17.68 21.60
CA GLU A 286 4.12 17.16 22.40
C GLU A 286 3.30 16.08 21.68
N GLY A 287 3.98 15.17 20.97
CA GLY A 287 3.31 14.10 20.24
C GLY A 287 2.59 14.55 18.95
N CYS A 288 2.86 15.78 18.48
CA CYS A 288 2.25 16.38 17.30
C CYS A 288 3.32 16.72 16.24
N LEU A 289 2.93 16.67 14.97
CA LEU A 289 3.61 17.39 13.89
C LEU A 289 3.10 18.83 13.91
N VAL A 290 4.01 19.79 13.99
CA VAL A 290 3.68 21.20 14.17
C VAL A 290 4.36 22.00 13.09
N HIS A 291 3.60 22.83 12.38
CA HIS A 291 4.17 23.93 11.64
C HIS A 291 4.29 25.13 12.57
N GLU A 292 5.48 25.73 12.67
CA GLU A 292 5.75 26.90 13.51
C GLU A 292 5.39 28.19 12.76
N GLN A 293 4.81 29.16 13.47
CA GLN A 293 4.45 30.46 12.88
C GLN A 293 5.67 31.12 12.20
N GLY A 294 5.54 31.45 10.92
CA GLY A 294 6.60 32.04 10.10
C GLY A 294 7.81 31.14 9.87
N GLY A 295 7.76 29.86 10.25
CA GLY A 295 8.88 28.93 10.15
C GLY A 295 9.25 28.55 8.71
N GLY A 296 8.26 28.55 7.83
CA GLY A 296 8.40 28.19 6.43
C GLY A 296 8.71 26.70 6.25
N GLY A 297 9.57 26.38 5.28
CA GLY A 297 9.95 24.99 5.03
C GLY A 297 9.10 24.31 3.96
N GLY A 298 7.90 24.84 3.68
CA GLY A 298 6.98 24.38 2.65
C GLY A 298 6.14 23.19 3.08
N ASP A 299 5.19 22.80 2.24
CA ASP A 299 4.32 21.65 2.44
C ASP A 299 5.15 20.37 2.70
N ILE A 300 4.70 19.55 3.64
CA ILE A 300 5.24 18.19 3.84
C ILE A 300 4.28 17.17 3.24
N VAL A 301 4.83 16.12 2.64
CA VAL A 301 4.07 15.04 1.99
C VAL A 301 4.45 13.69 2.57
N THR A 302 3.52 12.74 2.53
CA THR A 302 3.80 11.34 2.82
C THR A 302 4.78 10.75 1.80
N GLU A 303 5.61 9.81 2.21
CA GLU A 303 6.41 9.01 1.28
C GLU A 303 5.54 8.06 0.44
N GLY A 304 4.40 7.61 1.00
CA GLY A 304 3.44 6.74 0.34
C GLY A 304 2.48 7.48 -0.61
N ILE A 305 1.96 6.72 -1.59
CA ILE A 305 0.91 7.12 -2.55
C ILE A 305 -0.36 6.32 -2.23
N TYR A 306 -1.51 7.00 -2.29
CA TYR A 306 -2.80 6.48 -1.91
C TYR A 306 -3.85 6.83 -2.98
N GLY A 307 -4.64 5.83 -3.38
CA GLY A 307 -5.89 6.01 -4.15
C GLY A 307 -7.07 6.07 -3.17
N ASP A 308 -7.96 5.08 -3.20
CA ASP A 308 -9.05 4.96 -2.21
C ASP A 308 -8.52 4.85 -0.75
N PHE A 309 -8.99 5.72 0.14
CA PHE A 309 -8.62 5.70 1.55
C PHE A 309 -9.67 6.30 2.49
N GLU A 310 -9.51 6.01 3.78
CA GLU A 310 -10.09 6.77 4.88
C GLU A 310 -8.94 7.28 5.76
N LEU A 311 -8.81 8.61 5.89
CA LEU A 311 -7.78 9.28 6.69
C LEU A 311 -8.44 9.89 7.92
N ASP A 312 -8.09 9.42 9.11
CA ASP A 312 -8.45 10.04 10.39
C ASP A 312 -7.26 10.85 10.91
N PHE A 313 -7.54 12.04 11.43
CA PHE A 313 -6.52 12.91 12.02
C PHE A 313 -7.15 13.88 13.01
N GLU A 314 -6.35 14.36 13.96
CA GLU A 314 -6.71 15.47 14.83
C GLU A 314 -5.86 16.68 14.49
N TRP A 315 -6.46 17.86 14.55
CA TRP A 315 -5.78 19.10 14.26
C TRP A 315 -6.22 20.24 15.18
N LYS A 316 -5.32 21.19 15.44
CA LYS A 316 -5.67 22.48 16.04
C LYS A 316 -4.85 23.59 15.37
N VAL A 317 -5.40 24.79 15.40
CA VAL A 317 -4.81 26.00 14.82
C VAL A 317 -4.68 27.09 15.88
N ALA A 318 -3.72 27.98 15.72
CA ALA A 318 -3.68 29.22 16.49
C ALA A 318 -4.82 30.18 16.08
N PRO A 319 -5.19 31.18 16.91
CA PRO A 319 -6.17 32.18 16.52
C PRO A 319 -5.78 32.89 15.21
N GLY A 320 -6.72 32.93 14.26
CA GLY A 320 -6.56 33.51 12.94
C GLY A 320 -5.67 32.71 11.98
N ALA A 321 -5.31 31.46 12.28
CA ALA A 321 -4.42 30.66 11.44
C ALA A 321 -5.14 29.93 10.29
N ASN A 322 -4.41 29.72 9.20
CA ASN A 322 -4.81 28.99 8.00
C ASN A 322 -3.83 27.84 7.70
N SER A 323 -4.33 26.72 7.21
CA SER A 323 -3.58 25.59 6.68
C SER A 323 -4.54 24.69 5.87
N GLY A 324 -4.07 23.50 5.50
CA GLY A 324 -4.84 22.52 4.76
C GLY A 324 -4.25 21.12 4.87
N VAL A 325 -5.12 20.12 4.79
CA VAL A 325 -4.73 18.74 4.51
C VAL A 325 -5.07 18.45 3.06
N LYS A 326 -4.04 18.29 2.23
CA LYS A 326 -4.22 17.98 0.82
C LYS A 326 -4.07 16.49 0.56
N TYR A 327 -4.75 15.98 -0.45
CA TYR A 327 -4.70 14.58 -0.86
C TYR A 327 -4.80 14.46 -2.37
N HIS A 328 -4.42 13.28 -2.88
CA HIS A 328 -4.22 13.07 -4.32
C HIS A 328 -3.22 14.06 -4.91
N VAL A 329 -2.19 14.39 -4.12
CA VAL A 329 -1.09 15.28 -4.52
C VAL A 329 -0.11 14.52 -5.41
N VAL A 330 0.04 14.99 -6.65
CA VAL A 330 1.03 14.48 -7.61
C VAL A 330 2.12 15.52 -7.79
N GLU A 331 3.37 15.14 -7.51
CA GLU A 331 4.50 16.05 -7.62
C GLU A 331 5.03 16.09 -9.05
N ARG A 332 4.94 17.26 -9.70
CA ARG A 332 5.54 17.48 -11.03
C ARG A 332 6.74 18.43 -10.91
N GLU A 333 7.73 18.27 -11.79
CA GLU A 333 8.91 19.13 -11.79
C GLU A 333 8.53 20.61 -12.00
N GLY A 334 9.20 21.52 -11.29
CA GLY A 334 8.91 22.95 -11.33
C GLY A 334 7.67 23.40 -10.53
N GLN A 335 6.83 22.48 -10.04
CA GLN A 335 5.72 22.83 -9.15
C GLN A 335 6.21 23.02 -7.71
N THR A 336 6.03 24.24 -7.19
CA THR A 336 6.39 24.57 -5.81
C THR A 336 5.26 24.27 -4.83
N ALA A 337 4.01 24.38 -5.28
CA ALA A 337 2.83 24.07 -4.48
C ALA A 337 2.48 22.58 -4.58
N ALA A 338 2.15 21.95 -3.45
CA ALA A 338 1.51 20.63 -3.45
C ALA A 338 0.08 20.81 -3.97
N LEU A 339 -0.15 20.49 -5.25
CA LEU A 339 -1.46 20.59 -5.87
C LEU A 339 -2.22 19.27 -5.67
N GLY A 340 -3.38 19.35 -5.03
CA GLY A 340 -4.30 18.24 -4.79
C GLY A 340 -5.60 18.77 -4.20
N LEU A 341 -6.57 17.87 -3.97
CA LEU A 341 -7.80 18.18 -3.24
C LEU A 341 -7.44 18.59 -1.81
N GLU A 342 -8.12 19.60 -1.26
CA GLU A 342 -7.74 20.20 0.02
C GLU A 342 -8.92 20.23 0.99
N PHE A 343 -8.78 19.51 2.11
CA PHE A 343 -9.58 19.75 3.31
C PHE A 343 -9.04 21.00 3.98
N GLN A 344 -9.85 22.06 4.01
CA GLN A 344 -9.46 23.32 4.59
C GLN A 344 -9.31 23.24 6.11
N ILE A 345 -8.18 23.73 6.64
CA ILE A 345 -7.89 23.80 8.07
C ILE A 345 -7.83 25.27 8.45
N LEU A 346 -8.81 25.76 9.22
CA LEU A 346 -8.98 27.19 9.44
C LEU A 346 -9.51 27.50 10.83
N ASP A 347 -9.13 28.66 11.37
CA ASP A 347 -9.92 29.36 12.38
C ASP A 347 -10.98 30.24 11.68
N ASP A 348 -12.19 29.72 11.51
CA ASP A 348 -13.27 30.39 10.76
C ASP A 348 -13.66 31.75 11.35
N GLU A 349 -13.63 31.90 12.68
CA GLU A 349 -14.00 33.15 13.34
C GLU A 349 -12.88 34.21 13.22
N GLY A 350 -11.63 33.77 13.28
CA GLY A 350 -10.46 34.64 13.33
C GLY A 350 -9.84 34.99 11.96
N HIS A 351 -10.09 34.19 10.92
CA HIS A 351 -9.45 34.36 9.61
C HIS A 351 -10.45 34.87 8.55
N LYS A 352 -9.99 35.78 7.67
CA LYS A 352 -10.81 36.40 6.62
C LYS A 352 -11.47 35.38 5.66
N ASP A 353 -10.81 34.25 5.43
CA ASP A 353 -11.32 33.19 4.53
C ASP A 353 -12.54 32.46 5.13
N GLY A 354 -12.76 32.57 6.45
CA GLY A 354 -13.95 32.04 7.12
C GLY A 354 -15.23 32.81 6.77
N THR A 355 -15.12 33.97 6.11
CA THR A 355 -16.28 34.74 5.63
C THR A 355 -16.99 34.09 4.43
N SER A 356 -16.37 33.11 3.78
CA SER A 356 -16.91 32.38 2.64
C SER A 356 -17.05 30.89 2.98
N PRO A 357 -18.25 30.28 2.80
CA PRO A 357 -18.45 28.85 3.06
C PRO A 357 -17.54 27.92 2.24
N ALA A 358 -17.17 28.31 1.02
CA ALA A 358 -16.29 27.48 0.18
C ALA A 358 -14.82 27.50 0.63
N THR A 359 -14.47 28.35 1.60
CA THR A 359 -13.10 28.51 2.11
C THR A 359 -13.04 28.39 3.64
N SER A 360 -14.13 27.98 4.29
CA SER A 360 -14.19 27.71 5.73
C SER A 360 -13.66 26.32 6.08
N ALA A 361 -13.43 26.05 7.36
CA ALA A 361 -12.90 24.78 7.86
C ALA A 361 -13.74 23.58 7.39
N GLY A 362 -13.06 22.56 6.87
CA GLY A 362 -13.68 21.35 6.33
C GLY A 362 -14.28 21.47 4.93
N ALA A 363 -14.24 22.66 4.31
CA ALA A 363 -14.52 22.78 2.89
C ALA A 363 -13.57 21.91 2.06
N LEU A 364 -14.04 21.49 0.89
CA LEU A 364 -13.15 21.14 -0.21
C LEU A 364 -12.76 22.46 -0.88
N TYR A 365 -11.57 22.97 -0.52
CA TYR A 365 -11.23 24.38 -0.66
C TYR A 365 -11.57 24.97 -2.04
N ALA A 366 -12.31 26.07 -2.02
CA ALA A 366 -12.80 26.84 -3.16
C ALA A 366 -13.71 26.08 -4.15
N LEU A 367 -14.08 24.83 -3.87
CA LEU A 367 -14.87 23.98 -4.77
C LEU A 367 -16.21 23.59 -4.16
N VAL A 368 -16.22 23.03 -2.95
CA VAL A 368 -17.44 22.54 -2.29
C VAL A 368 -17.46 22.99 -0.84
N ALA A 369 -18.51 23.71 -0.44
CA ALA A 369 -18.70 24.20 0.91
C ALA A 369 -19.17 23.08 1.85
N PRO A 370 -18.79 23.12 3.15
CA PRO A 370 -19.31 22.20 4.14
C PRO A 370 -20.69 22.66 4.64
N GLU A 371 -21.51 21.70 5.07
CA GLU A 371 -22.82 21.91 5.68
C GLU A 371 -22.81 21.45 7.14
N GLY A 372 -23.29 22.29 8.05
CA GLY A 372 -23.43 21.94 9.47
C GLY A 372 -22.11 21.69 10.20
N ALA A 373 -21.02 22.34 9.76
CA ALA A 373 -19.73 22.28 10.44
C ALA A 373 -19.80 22.95 11.82
N GLU A 374 -19.36 22.22 12.84
CA GLU A 374 -19.25 22.70 14.22
C GLU A 374 -17.80 22.60 14.65
N LEU A 375 -17.09 23.73 14.54
CA LEU A 375 -15.67 23.83 14.82
C LEU A 375 -15.43 24.06 16.33
N ALA A 376 -14.42 23.40 16.88
CA ALA A 376 -13.92 23.70 18.20
C ALA A 376 -13.12 25.02 18.17
N PRO A 377 -13.16 25.86 19.23
CA PRO A 377 -12.45 27.15 19.24
C PRO A 377 -10.96 27.02 18.93
N ALA A 378 -10.35 28.06 18.36
CA ALA A 378 -8.91 28.10 18.11
C ALA A 378 -8.09 27.74 19.37
N GLY A 379 -7.03 26.98 19.18
CA GLY A 379 -6.22 26.39 20.25
C GLY A 379 -6.72 25.05 20.79
N THR A 380 -7.92 24.60 20.40
CA THR A 380 -8.46 23.27 20.77
C THR A 380 -8.46 22.31 19.59
N PHE A 381 -8.30 21.01 19.88
CA PHE A 381 -8.24 19.98 18.85
C PHE A 381 -9.62 19.64 18.30
N ASN A 382 -9.72 19.68 16.98
CA ASN A 382 -10.78 19.09 16.18
C ASN A 382 -10.36 17.68 15.74
N ARG A 383 -11.34 16.79 15.56
CA ARG A 383 -11.12 15.49 14.92
C ARG A 383 -11.77 15.50 13.55
N SER A 384 -11.01 15.15 12.52
CA SER A 384 -11.48 15.12 11.15
C SER A 384 -11.27 13.74 10.53
N ARG A 385 -12.07 13.46 9.51
CA ARG A 385 -11.90 12.31 8.64
C ARG A 385 -12.17 12.68 7.19
N ILE A 386 -11.31 12.21 6.29
CA ILE A 386 -11.47 12.30 4.84
C ILE A 386 -11.69 10.89 4.31
N VAL A 387 -12.75 10.67 3.55
CA VAL A 387 -13.04 9.39 2.89
C VAL A 387 -13.02 9.60 1.40
N VAL A 388 -12.17 8.86 0.70
CA VAL A 388 -12.15 8.75 -0.76
C VAL A 388 -12.45 7.31 -1.12
N SER A 389 -13.55 7.09 -1.84
CA SER A 389 -13.88 5.75 -2.33
C SER A 389 -14.61 5.79 -3.66
N GLY A 390 -14.00 5.20 -4.70
CA GLY A 390 -14.60 5.04 -6.03
C GLY A 390 -15.10 6.36 -6.61
N GLY A 391 -14.24 7.39 -6.62
CA GLY A 391 -14.59 8.73 -7.13
C GLY A 391 -15.46 9.58 -6.19
N ARG A 392 -15.93 9.05 -5.05
CA ARG A 392 -16.66 9.81 -4.04
C ARG A 392 -15.74 10.32 -2.95
N VAL A 393 -15.89 11.59 -2.59
CA VAL A 393 -15.18 12.26 -1.48
C VAL A 393 -16.17 12.62 -0.38
N GLU A 394 -15.81 12.37 0.87
CA GLU A 394 -16.53 12.87 2.06
C GLU A 394 -15.58 13.52 3.05
N HIS A 395 -15.99 14.65 3.64
CA HIS A 395 -15.32 15.26 4.78
C HIS A 395 -16.20 15.15 6.03
N TRP A 396 -15.57 14.79 7.14
CA TRP A 396 -16.16 14.69 8.46
C TRP A 396 -15.40 15.56 9.45
N LEU A 397 -16.13 16.24 10.32
CA LEU A 397 -15.60 17.11 11.37
C LEU A 397 -16.34 16.83 12.68
N ASN A 398 -15.61 16.55 13.75
CA ASN A 398 -16.13 16.32 15.10
C ASN A 398 -17.30 15.31 15.16
N GLY A 399 -17.19 14.25 14.34
CA GLY A 399 -18.16 13.15 14.28
C GLY A 399 -19.36 13.39 13.35
N LYS A 400 -19.44 14.54 12.67
CA LYS A 400 -20.49 14.83 11.68
C LYS A 400 -19.92 14.83 10.27
N ARG A 401 -20.64 14.22 9.32
CA ARG A 401 -20.35 14.38 7.89
C ARG A 401 -20.80 15.77 7.48
N ILE A 402 -19.86 16.57 6.99
CA ILE A 402 -20.10 17.97 6.63
C ILE A 402 -20.02 18.18 5.12
N LEU A 403 -19.48 17.24 4.35
CA LEU A 403 -19.35 17.36 2.90
C LEU A 403 -19.40 15.99 2.25
N ALA A 404 -20.05 15.89 1.09
CA ALA A 404 -19.92 14.76 0.19
C ALA A 404 -20.02 15.25 -1.26
N THR A 405 -19.13 14.79 -2.13
CA THR A 405 -19.16 15.09 -3.56
C THR A 405 -18.72 13.88 -4.38
N ASP A 406 -19.17 13.83 -5.63
CA ASP A 406 -18.77 12.84 -6.63
C ASP A 406 -17.89 13.52 -7.67
N LEU A 407 -16.63 13.07 -7.77
CA LEU A 407 -15.59 13.64 -8.64
C LEU A 407 -15.82 13.32 -10.13
N GLU A 408 -16.82 12.52 -10.48
CA GLU A 408 -17.21 12.25 -11.87
C GLU A 408 -18.49 12.95 -12.29
N SER A 409 -19.20 13.57 -11.34
CA SER A 409 -20.47 14.24 -11.58
C SER A 409 -20.34 15.46 -12.51
N ASP A 410 -21.43 15.78 -13.20
CA ASP A 410 -21.47 16.97 -14.06
C ASP A 410 -21.30 18.26 -13.26
N ASP A 411 -21.77 18.30 -12.01
CA ASP A 411 -21.55 19.42 -11.08
C ASP A 411 -20.05 19.58 -10.78
N TRP A 412 -19.33 18.48 -10.50
CA TRP A 412 -17.89 18.52 -10.29
C TRP A 412 -17.14 19.03 -11.52
N LYS A 413 -17.45 18.50 -12.71
CA LYS A 413 -16.84 18.95 -13.97
C LYS A 413 -17.06 20.43 -14.20
N ALA A 414 -18.27 20.94 -13.93
CA ALA A 414 -18.58 22.35 -14.02
C ALA A 414 -17.79 23.21 -13.02
N ARG A 415 -17.61 22.74 -11.77
CA ARG A 415 -16.78 23.41 -10.76
C ARG A 415 -15.32 23.48 -11.18
N ILE A 416 -14.76 22.39 -11.69
CA ILE A 416 -13.38 22.37 -12.19
C ILE A 416 -13.20 23.35 -13.34
N ALA A 417 -14.10 23.33 -14.33
CA ALA A 417 -14.07 24.26 -15.46
C ALA A 417 -14.21 25.74 -15.04
N ALA A 418 -14.87 26.04 -13.92
CA ALA A 418 -15.01 27.39 -13.39
C ALA A 418 -13.92 27.79 -12.38
N SER A 419 -12.96 26.91 -12.10
CA SER A 419 -11.96 27.08 -11.05
C SER A 419 -10.56 27.35 -11.62
N LYS A 420 -9.61 27.63 -10.72
CA LYS A 420 -8.17 27.69 -11.05
C LYS A 420 -7.59 26.37 -11.60
N TYR A 421 -8.35 25.28 -11.54
CA TYR A 421 -7.95 23.94 -12.00
C TYR A 421 -8.47 23.60 -13.40
N GLU A 422 -9.07 24.54 -14.15
CA GLU A 422 -9.66 24.29 -15.49
C GLU A 422 -8.69 23.59 -16.49
N LYS A 423 -7.38 23.76 -16.31
CA LYS A 423 -6.33 23.17 -17.16
C LYS A 423 -5.80 21.82 -16.64
N MET A 424 -6.42 21.28 -15.60
CA MET A 424 -6.05 20.02 -14.95
C MET A 424 -7.27 19.09 -14.94
N PRO A 425 -7.62 18.47 -16.08
CA PRO A 425 -8.85 17.69 -16.21
C PRO A 425 -8.94 16.48 -15.26
N SER A 426 -7.81 15.89 -14.88
CA SER A 426 -7.72 14.77 -13.90
C SER A 426 -7.50 15.23 -12.45
N PHE A 427 -7.75 16.51 -12.14
CA PHE A 427 -7.53 17.05 -10.81
C PHE A 427 -8.38 16.34 -9.76
N GLY A 428 -7.69 15.63 -8.86
CA GLY A 428 -8.31 14.96 -7.71
C GLY A 428 -8.77 13.52 -7.94
N THR A 429 -8.66 12.96 -9.15
CA THR A 429 -9.06 11.57 -9.45
C THR A 429 -7.88 10.58 -9.31
N GLN A 430 -6.69 11.05 -9.68
CA GLN A 430 -5.40 10.37 -9.59
C GLN A 430 -4.98 9.97 -8.16
N ALA A 431 -4.35 8.81 -8.00
CA ALA A 431 -3.70 8.44 -6.75
C ALA A 431 -2.52 9.38 -6.44
N GLY A 432 -2.30 9.72 -5.18
CA GLY A 432 -1.25 10.67 -4.81
C GLY A 432 -0.86 10.67 -3.34
N HIS A 433 0.01 11.60 -2.97
CA HIS A 433 0.43 11.80 -1.60
C HIS A 433 -0.65 12.49 -0.75
N ILE A 434 -0.56 12.33 0.56
CA ILE A 434 -1.20 13.21 1.53
C ILE A 434 -0.20 14.31 1.88
N ALA A 435 -0.64 15.57 1.93
CA ALA A 435 0.19 16.71 2.29
C ALA A 435 -0.40 17.52 3.43
N PHE A 436 0.47 18.07 4.29
CA PHE A 436 0.12 19.12 5.22
C PHE A 436 0.73 20.44 4.76
N GLN A 437 -0.12 21.46 4.68
CA GLN A 437 0.23 22.73 4.08
C GLN A 437 0.97 23.63 5.07
N ASP A 438 2.05 24.24 4.57
CA ASP A 438 2.66 25.42 5.16
C ASP A 438 1.99 26.67 4.54
N HIS A 439 1.17 27.36 5.34
CA HIS A 439 0.59 28.66 5.00
C HIS A 439 1.18 29.79 5.88
N GLY A 440 2.32 29.54 6.54
CA GLY A 440 2.97 30.49 7.44
C GLY A 440 2.42 30.55 8.86
N ASP A 441 1.29 29.91 9.17
CA ASP A 441 0.66 29.96 10.49
C ASP A 441 0.95 28.71 11.34
N GLU A 442 0.74 28.84 12.65
CA GLU A 442 0.92 27.72 13.58
C GLU A 442 -0.27 26.74 13.51
N VAL A 443 0.02 25.50 13.12
CA VAL A 443 -0.95 24.39 13.04
C VAL A 443 -0.32 23.11 13.59
N TRP A 444 -1.16 22.29 14.24
CA TRP A 444 -0.75 21.07 14.91
C TRP A 444 -1.57 19.90 14.39
N PHE A 445 -0.90 18.78 14.09
CA PHE A 445 -1.53 17.53 13.67
C PHE A 445 -1.08 16.36 14.55
N ARG A 446 -2.01 15.48 14.92
CA ARG A 446 -1.72 14.24 15.64
C ARG A 446 -2.73 13.15 15.32
N ASN A 447 -2.49 11.94 15.83
CA ASN A 447 -3.37 10.78 15.65
C ASN A 447 -3.71 10.52 14.17
N ILE A 448 -2.69 10.61 13.30
CA ILE A 448 -2.84 10.53 11.86
C ILE A 448 -2.79 9.06 11.44
N GLU A 449 -3.95 8.51 11.06
CA GLU A 449 -4.12 7.14 10.63
C GLU A 449 -4.83 7.06 9.28
N ILE A 450 -4.32 6.22 8.39
CA ILE A 450 -4.93 5.96 7.08
C ILE A 450 -5.33 4.50 6.94
N ARG A 451 -6.55 4.26 6.47
CA ARG A 451 -7.08 2.97 6.02
C ARG A 451 -7.19 3.03 4.51
N ALA A 452 -6.16 2.59 3.80
CA ALA A 452 -6.18 2.63 2.35
C ALA A 452 -6.54 1.27 1.74
N ALA A 453 -7.26 1.31 0.64
CA ALA A 453 -7.40 0.17 -0.25
C ALA A 453 -6.08 -0.10 -1.00
N GLY A 454 -6.03 -1.24 -1.70
CA GLY A 454 -4.96 -1.52 -2.64
C GLY A 454 -5.13 -0.66 -3.88
N ILE A 455 -4.03 -0.29 -4.51
CA ILE A 455 -4.07 0.28 -5.86
C ILE A 455 -3.96 -0.91 -6.82
N ASP A 456 -5.03 -1.19 -7.57
CA ASP A 456 -5.00 -2.25 -8.58
C ASP A 456 -4.32 -1.73 -9.86
N ALA A 457 -2.99 -1.74 -9.81
CA ALA A 457 -2.12 -1.20 -10.83
C ALA A 457 -1.63 -2.25 -11.83
N ARG A 458 -2.14 -3.50 -11.81
CA ARG A 458 -1.56 -4.57 -12.64
C ARG A 458 -1.86 -4.35 -14.12
N VAL A 459 -0.82 -4.40 -14.94
CA VAL A 459 -0.93 -4.36 -16.41
C VAL A 459 -0.69 -5.73 -17.05
N PHE A 460 -0.10 -6.65 -16.29
CA PHE A 460 -0.01 -8.08 -16.65
C PHE A 460 -0.74 -8.90 -15.59
N ASN A 461 -1.66 -9.77 -16.04
CA ASN A 461 -2.50 -10.57 -15.14
C ASN A 461 -1.77 -11.80 -14.56
N GLY A 462 -0.65 -12.22 -15.16
CA GLY A 462 0.10 -13.40 -14.72
C GLY A 462 -0.32 -14.70 -15.40
N GLU A 463 -1.36 -14.69 -16.22
CA GLU A 463 -2.01 -15.90 -16.76
C GLU A 463 -1.97 -15.93 -18.29
N ASN A 464 -2.22 -14.80 -18.94
CA ASN A 464 -2.25 -14.68 -20.39
C ASN A 464 -1.77 -13.29 -20.86
N LEU A 465 -1.80 -13.03 -22.17
CA LEU A 465 -1.35 -11.77 -22.77
C LEU A 465 -2.52 -10.84 -23.15
N ASP A 466 -3.68 -10.94 -22.48
CA ASP A 466 -4.81 -10.03 -22.71
C ASP A 466 -4.40 -8.58 -22.43
N GLY A 467 -4.76 -7.66 -23.33
CA GLY A 467 -4.33 -6.25 -23.28
C GLY A 467 -2.92 -5.99 -23.83
N TRP A 468 -2.28 -7.01 -24.41
CA TRP A 468 -0.98 -6.92 -25.05
C TRP A 468 -1.01 -7.30 -26.53
N LYS A 469 -0.13 -6.67 -27.31
CA LYS A 469 0.04 -6.91 -28.75
C LYS A 469 1.50 -7.10 -29.10
N VAL A 470 1.80 -8.12 -29.91
CA VAL A 470 3.15 -8.37 -30.43
C VAL A 470 3.38 -7.55 -31.70
N LEU A 471 4.56 -6.91 -31.78
CA LEU A 471 5.13 -6.29 -32.97
C LEU A 471 6.46 -6.98 -33.28
N GLY A 472 6.61 -7.50 -34.50
CA GLY A 472 7.78 -8.30 -34.89
C GLY A 472 7.49 -9.80 -34.82
N ASP A 473 8.54 -10.61 -34.75
CA ASP A 473 8.48 -12.07 -34.90
C ASP A 473 9.09 -12.86 -33.73
N ALA A 474 9.51 -12.18 -32.66
CA ALA A 474 9.82 -12.83 -31.38
C ALA A 474 8.59 -13.52 -30.78
N THR A 475 8.83 -14.59 -30.02
CA THR A 475 7.77 -15.28 -29.28
C THR A 475 7.65 -14.71 -27.88
N TYR A 476 6.42 -14.50 -27.43
CA TYR A 476 6.07 -14.15 -26.05
C TYR A 476 5.05 -15.16 -25.55
N GLU A 477 5.33 -15.78 -24.40
CA GLU A 477 4.44 -16.75 -23.77
C GLU A 477 4.40 -16.51 -22.25
N VAL A 478 3.31 -16.91 -21.61
CA VAL A 478 3.25 -16.93 -20.14
C VAL A 478 3.78 -18.27 -19.65
N ASP A 479 4.84 -18.23 -18.86
CA ASP A 479 5.48 -19.39 -18.27
C ASP A 479 5.79 -19.12 -16.79
N ALA A 480 5.21 -19.94 -15.90
CA ALA A 480 5.32 -19.82 -14.45
C ALA A 480 4.99 -18.42 -13.90
N GLY A 481 3.90 -17.82 -14.39
CA GLY A 481 3.44 -16.50 -13.94
C GLY A 481 4.28 -15.33 -14.44
N ALA A 482 5.18 -15.55 -15.41
CA ALA A 482 6.02 -14.54 -16.03
C ALA A 482 5.85 -14.55 -17.56
N ILE A 483 5.95 -13.38 -18.18
CA ILE A 483 6.10 -13.27 -19.63
C ILE A 483 7.53 -13.70 -19.97
N LEU A 484 7.69 -14.69 -20.85
CA LEU A 484 8.95 -15.13 -21.40
C LEU A 484 9.06 -14.68 -22.86
N GLY A 485 9.99 -13.78 -23.14
CA GLY A 485 10.34 -13.34 -24.49
C GLY A 485 11.56 -14.10 -25.02
N ARG A 486 11.48 -14.55 -26.28
CA ARG A 486 12.58 -15.23 -26.97
C ARG A 486 12.75 -14.69 -28.39
N VAL A 487 14.00 -14.57 -28.82
CA VAL A 487 14.35 -14.11 -30.16
C VAL A 487 13.63 -14.91 -31.25
N GLY A 488 13.11 -14.20 -32.26
CA GLY A 488 12.51 -14.76 -33.46
C GLY A 488 13.55 -15.02 -34.57
N GLY A 489 13.09 -15.18 -35.81
CA GLY A 489 13.96 -15.35 -36.99
C GLY A 489 14.41 -14.02 -37.62
N GLY A 490 13.86 -12.90 -37.16
CA GLY A 490 13.89 -11.60 -37.82
C GLY A 490 14.43 -10.47 -36.94
N GLY A 491 13.82 -9.29 -37.10
CA GLY A 491 14.26 -8.04 -36.48
C GLY A 491 13.91 -7.94 -34.99
N GLN A 492 14.28 -6.82 -34.37
CA GLN A 492 13.85 -6.56 -32.99
C GLN A 492 12.33 -6.57 -32.91
N SER A 493 11.82 -7.10 -31.80
CA SER A 493 10.39 -7.29 -31.57
C SER A 493 9.98 -6.71 -30.22
N PHE A 494 8.71 -6.36 -30.08
CA PHE A 494 8.15 -5.73 -28.89
C PHE A 494 6.80 -6.36 -28.55
N LEU A 495 6.60 -6.69 -27.28
CA LEU A 495 5.26 -6.93 -26.73
C LEU A 495 4.79 -5.62 -26.09
N ILE A 496 3.79 -4.97 -26.68
CA ILE A 496 3.32 -3.65 -26.26
C ILE A 496 1.95 -3.73 -25.60
N THR A 497 1.70 -2.83 -24.66
CA THR A 497 0.36 -2.59 -24.09
C THR A 497 -0.57 -1.99 -25.14
N GLU A 498 -1.83 -2.39 -25.14
CA GLU A 498 -2.87 -1.76 -25.98
C GLU A 498 -3.29 -0.38 -25.42
N ARG A 499 -3.17 -0.20 -24.10
CA ARG A 499 -3.37 1.07 -23.41
C ARG A 499 -2.11 1.95 -23.47
N THR A 500 -2.31 3.26 -23.51
CA THR A 500 -1.25 4.26 -23.39
C THR A 500 -1.25 4.92 -22.01
N PHE A 501 -0.09 5.36 -21.56
CA PHE A 501 0.12 5.98 -20.24
C PHE A 501 0.87 7.31 -20.38
N GLY A 502 0.39 8.34 -19.69
CA GLY A 502 1.03 9.65 -19.58
C GLY A 502 1.99 9.71 -18.40
N ASP A 503 1.63 10.40 -17.32
CA ASP A 503 2.35 10.39 -16.05
C ASP A 503 2.10 9.08 -15.29
N PHE A 504 3.15 8.35 -14.93
CA PHE A 504 3.01 7.07 -14.23
C PHE A 504 4.23 6.64 -13.42
N ILE A 505 3.99 5.66 -12.54
CA ILE A 505 5.03 4.87 -11.86
C ILE A 505 4.90 3.41 -12.28
N LEU A 506 5.93 2.87 -12.93
CA LEU A 506 6.03 1.48 -13.35
C LEU A 506 6.95 0.71 -12.41
N ASP A 507 6.47 -0.41 -11.89
CA ASP A 507 7.28 -1.43 -11.21
C ASP A 507 7.23 -2.72 -12.01
N VAL A 508 8.40 -3.34 -12.23
CA VAL A 508 8.50 -4.61 -12.96
C VAL A 508 9.73 -5.41 -12.51
N ASP A 509 9.56 -6.71 -12.32
CA ASP A 509 10.66 -7.63 -12.09
C ASP A 509 11.13 -8.23 -13.42
N VAL A 510 12.44 -8.18 -13.67
CA VAL A 510 13.08 -8.63 -14.92
C VAL A 510 14.17 -9.66 -14.64
N LYS A 511 14.22 -10.74 -15.42
CA LYS A 511 15.32 -11.73 -15.38
C LYS A 511 15.82 -12.01 -16.79
N THR A 512 17.11 -11.82 -17.02
CA THR A 512 17.77 -12.29 -18.24
C THR A 512 18.31 -13.70 -18.03
N GLU A 513 17.94 -14.63 -18.89
CA GLU A 513 18.44 -16.03 -18.88
C GLU A 513 19.62 -16.21 -19.84
N GLU A 514 19.73 -15.31 -20.81
CA GLU A 514 20.82 -15.25 -21.78
C GLU A 514 21.37 -13.83 -21.85
N ARG A 515 22.56 -13.65 -22.42
CA ARG A 515 23.23 -12.34 -22.47
C ARG A 515 22.77 -11.43 -23.63
N GLY A 516 21.65 -11.77 -24.28
CA GLY A 516 21.03 -10.89 -25.26
C GLY A 516 20.54 -9.59 -24.63
N ASN A 517 20.61 -8.50 -25.41
CA ASN A 517 20.15 -7.18 -24.98
C ASN A 517 18.61 -7.14 -25.02
N SER A 518 18.01 -6.32 -24.17
CA SER A 518 16.57 -6.12 -24.10
C SER A 518 16.32 -4.70 -23.56
N GLY A 519 15.05 -4.32 -23.42
CA GLY A 519 14.67 -3.03 -22.89
C GLY A 519 13.19 -2.98 -22.54
N ILE A 520 12.84 -1.97 -21.74
CA ILE A 520 11.45 -1.62 -21.43
C ILE A 520 11.16 -0.28 -22.08
N GLN A 521 10.32 -0.28 -23.11
CA GLN A 521 9.80 0.93 -23.72
C GLN A 521 8.80 1.60 -22.78
N VAL A 522 8.92 2.92 -22.63
CA VAL A 522 8.05 3.79 -21.84
C VAL A 522 7.66 5.00 -22.69
N ARG A 523 6.38 5.39 -22.66
CA ARG A 523 5.82 6.46 -23.51
C ARG A 523 6.21 6.34 -24.99
N SER A 524 6.28 5.11 -25.48
CA SER A 524 6.70 4.85 -26.85
C SER A 524 5.51 4.77 -27.80
N HIS A 525 5.81 4.89 -29.09
CA HIS A 525 4.83 4.96 -30.16
C HIS A 525 5.26 4.08 -31.34
N VAL A 526 4.31 3.78 -32.21
CA VAL A 526 4.57 3.12 -33.50
C VAL A 526 4.38 4.16 -34.60
N ASN A 527 5.38 4.32 -35.48
CA ASN A 527 5.25 5.21 -36.63
C ASN A 527 4.45 4.55 -37.78
N ASP A 528 4.17 5.31 -38.84
CA ASP A 528 3.41 4.85 -40.01
C ASP A 528 4.05 3.64 -40.75
N LYS A 529 5.32 3.35 -40.47
CA LYS A 529 6.06 2.19 -41.03
C LYS A 529 6.03 0.98 -40.11
N GLY A 530 5.31 1.03 -38.99
CA GLY A 530 5.27 -0.04 -38.00
C GLY A 530 6.49 -0.11 -37.08
N GLN A 531 7.35 0.92 -37.08
CA GLN A 531 8.56 0.93 -36.26
C GLN A 531 8.28 1.58 -34.90
N VAL A 532 8.74 0.93 -33.83
CA VAL A 532 8.70 1.47 -32.48
C VAL A 532 9.71 2.59 -32.33
N PHE A 533 9.32 3.68 -31.68
CA PHE A 533 10.21 4.77 -31.29
C PHE A 533 9.76 5.38 -29.95
N GLY A 534 10.70 5.91 -29.18
CA GLY A 534 10.43 6.51 -27.87
C GLY A 534 11.46 6.08 -26.81
N TYR A 535 11.17 6.33 -25.54
CA TYR A 535 12.12 6.04 -24.47
C TYR A 535 12.19 4.56 -24.14
N GLN A 536 13.41 4.06 -24.05
CA GLN A 536 13.76 2.71 -23.64
C GLN A 536 14.61 2.76 -22.38
N ILE A 537 14.19 2.02 -21.36
CA ILE A 537 15.03 1.67 -20.22
C ILE A 537 15.81 0.40 -20.59
N GLU A 538 17.12 0.52 -20.67
CA GLU A 538 18.02 -0.54 -21.14
C GLU A 538 18.02 -1.75 -20.20
N ILE A 539 18.06 -2.96 -20.75
CA ILE A 539 18.41 -4.21 -20.07
C ILE A 539 19.63 -4.80 -20.77
N ASP A 540 20.81 -4.55 -20.20
CA ASP A 540 22.10 -4.94 -20.73
C ASP A 540 22.81 -5.90 -19.76
N PRO A 541 22.72 -7.23 -19.99
CA PRO A 541 23.42 -8.24 -19.20
C PRO A 541 24.90 -8.42 -19.61
N SER A 542 25.42 -7.63 -20.55
CA SER A 542 26.83 -7.69 -20.98
C SER A 542 27.77 -7.00 -19.97
N PRO A 543 29.09 -7.18 -20.10
CA PRO A 543 30.08 -6.48 -19.26
C PRO A 543 30.02 -4.94 -19.35
N ARG A 544 29.36 -4.37 -20.36
CA ARG A 544 29.12 -2.92 -20.44
C ARG A 544 28.27 -2.45 -19.24
N ALA A 545 27.31 -3.29 -18.84
CA ALA A 545 26.50 -3.13 -17.63
C ALA A 545 25.71 -1.82 -17.60
N TRP A 546 24.98 -1.53 -18.67
CA TRP A 546 24.14 -0.31 -18.79
C TRP A 546 22.67 -0.52 -18.45
N SER A 547 22.34 -1.66 -17.82
CA SER A 547 20.99 -1.96 -17.33
C SER A 547 20.43 -0.85 -16.43
N GLY A 548 19.32 -0.24 -16.83
CA GLY A 548 18.68 0.91 -16.18
C GLY A 548 19.05 2.28 -16.77
N GLY A 549 19.88 2.34 -17.81
CA GLY A 549 20.14 3.57 -18.57
C GLY A 549 18.96 3.95 -19.49
N LEU A 550 18.89 5.23 -19.86
CA LEU A 550 17.84 5.79 -20.72
C LEU A 550 18.36 6.00 -22.14
N TYR A 551 17.76 5.27 -23.07
CA TYR A 551 17.97 5.34 -24.51
C TYR A 551 16.68 5.81 -25.19
N GLU A 552 16.77 6.43 -26.36
CA GLU A 552 15.61 6.79 -27.18
C GLU A 552 15.65 6.03 -28.51
N GLU A 553 14.82 4.99 -28.58
CA GLU A 553 14.67 4.07 -29.71
C GLU A 553 14.16 4.80 -30.95
N GLY A 554 14.75 4.51 -32.11
CA GLY A 554 14.37 5.09 -33.39
C GLY A 554 14.61 6.60 -33.53
N ARG A 555 15.29 7.24 -32.56
CA ARG A 555 15.51 8.70 -32.53
C ARG A 555 16.92 9.10 -32.05
N ARG A 556 17.07 9.79 -30.91
CA ARG A 556 18.31 10.47 -30.49
C ARG A 556 19.39 9.52 -29.95
N GLY A 557 19.02 8.29 -29.57
CA GLY A 557 19.95 7.34 -28.96
C GLY A 557 20.13 7.56 -27.45
N TRP A 558 21.35 7.47 -26.93
CA TRP A 558 21.58 7.59 -25.47
C TRP A 558 21.27 9.00 -24.96
N LEU A 559 20.24 9.11 -24.12
CA LEU A 559 19.92 10.35 -23.40
C LEU A 559 20.68 10.42 -22.07
N GLN A 560 20.71 9.30 -21.35
CA GLN A 560 21.52 9.14 -20.14
C GLN A 560 21.94 7.67 -19.98
N SER A 561 23.19 7.37 -20.33
CA SER A 561 23.81 6.08 -20.02
C SER A 561 24.19 5.98 -18.54
N LEU A 562 24.89 4.91 -18.15
CA LEU A 562 25.45 4.76 -16.80
C LEU A 562 26.94 5.11 -16.71
N GLU A 563 27.46 5.88 -17.66
CA GLU A 563 28.80 6.43 -17.56
C GLU A 563 28.92 7.29 -16.28
N GLY A 564 29.96 7.05 -15.49
CA GLY A 564 30.15 7.70 -14.19
C GLY A 564 29.25 7.21 -13.04
N ASN A 565 28.23 6.38 -13.30
CA ASN A 565 27.36 5.81 -12.26
C ASN A 565 27.76 4.37 -11.90
N GLU A 566 28.87 4.21 -11.17
CA GLU A 566 29.38 2.89 -10.79
C GLU A 566 28.38 2.06 -9.98
N ALA A 567 27.62 2.70 -9.09
CA ALA A 567 26.62 2.02 -8.27
C ALA A 567 25.49 1.46 -9.16
N GLY A 568 25.02 2.24 -10.13
CA GLY A 568 24.03 1.81 -11.11
C GLY A 568 24.53 0.65 -11.98
N ARG A 569 25.77 0.70 -12.46
CA ARG A 569 26.37 -0.39 -13.26
C ARG A 569 26.48 -1.71 -12.49
N LYS A 570 26.56 -1.67 -11.15
CA LYS A 570 26.62 -2.85 -10.27
C LYS A 570 25.24 -3.32 -9.80
N ALA A 571 24.18 -2.56 -10.09
CA ALA A 571 22.85 -2.81 -9.51
C ALA A 571 22.17 -4.04 -10.13
N PHE A 572 22.31 -4.25 -11.45
CA PHE A 572 21.70 -5.38 -12.17
C PHE A 572 22.48 -6.68 -11.98
N ARG A 573 21.76 -7.79 -11.77
CA ARG A 573 22.29 -9.14 -11.55
C ARG A 573 21.77 -10.09 -12.63
N HIS A 574 22.62 -10.47 -13.58
CA HIS A 574 22.25 -11.42 -14.63
C HIS A 574 21.90 -12.81 -14.04
N ASN A 575 20.96 -13.53 -14.66
CA ASN A 575 20.37 -14.78 -14.17
C ASN A 575 19.62 -14.70 -12.83
N GLU A 576 19.42 -13.50 -12.31
CA GLU A 576 18.58 -13.24 -11.15
C GLU A 576 17.40 -12.34 -11.53
N TRP A 577 16.36 -12.32 -10.69
CA TRP A 577 15.31 -11.33 -10.77
C TRP A 577 15.82 -9.96 -10.28
N ASN A 578 15.56 -8.93 -11.08
CA ASN A 578 15.93 -7.55 -10.84
C ASN A 578 14.69 -6.69 -10.84
N HIS A 579 14.52 -5.91 -9.79
CA HIS A 579 13.39 -5.01 -9.67
C HIS A 579 13.70 -3.67 -10.31
N TYR A 580 12.92 -3.28 -11.31
CA TYR A 580 12.96 -1.95 -11.93
C TYR A 580 11.79 -1.13 -11.42
N GLN A 581 12.07 0.11 -11.02
CA GLN A 581 11.06 1.14 -10.82
C GLN A 581 11.36 2.29 -11.78
N VAL A 582 10.37 2.69 -12.58
CA VAL A 582 10.46 3.78 -13.54
C VAL A 582 9.38 4.80 -13.22
N GLN A 583 9.76 6.07 -13.11
CA GLN A 583 8.81 7.16 -12.95
C GLN A 583 8.92 8.08 -14.15
N CYS A 584 7.83 8.24 -14.88
CA CYS A 584 7.71 9.22 -15.95
C CYS A 584 6.67 10.24 -15.48
N ILE A 585 7.10 11.45 -15.10
CA ILE A 585 6.22 12.48 -14.55
C ILE A 585 6.59 13.83 -15.17
N GLY A 586 5.66 14.45 -15.91
CA GLY A 586 5.95 15.60 -16.74
C GLY A 586 7.03 15.28 -17.78
N ASP A 587 8.06 16.10 -17.85
CA ASP A 587 9.24 15.95 -18.72
C ASP A 587 10.38 15.14 -18.07
N ARG A 588 10.18 14.66 -16.84
CA ARG A 588 11.21 13.97 -16.05
C ARG A 588 11.02 12.47 -16.01
N THR A 589 12.08 11.74 -16.32
CA THR A 589 12.18 10.28 -16.21
C THR A 589 13.21 9.88 -15.17
N ARG A 590 12.81 9.07 -14.19
CA ARG A 590 13.70 8.52 -13.15
C ARG A 590 13.63 7.00 -13.14
N VAL A 591 14.77 6.35 -12.95
CA VAL A 591 14.87 4.90 -12.96
C VAL A 591 15.67 4.43 -11.74
N TRP A 592 15.19 3.36 -11.12
CA TRP A 592 15.91 2.60 -10.10
C TRP A 592 15.97 1.14 -10.49
N VAL A 593 17.15 0.53 -10.31
CA VAL A 593 17.35 -0.91 -10.44
C VAL A 593 17.77 -1.46 -9.08
N ASN A 594 17.03 -2.42 -8.55
CA ASN A 594 17.22 -3.00 -7.22
C ASN A 594 17.37 -1.92 -6.10
N GLY A 595 16.64 -0.81 -6.24
CA GLY A 595 16.66 0.32 -5.31
C GLY A 595 17.82 1.31 -5.47
N VAL A 596 18.71 1.11 -6.44
CA VAL A 596 19.79 2.06 -6.79
C VAL A 596 19.34 2.95 -7.93
N GLN A 597 19.37 4.27 -7.76
CA GLN A 597 18.98 5.22 -8.82
C GLN A 597 19.99 5.16 -9.97
N THR A 598 19.52 4.83 -11.17
CA THR A 598 20.33 4.70 -12.39
C THR A 598 20.20 5.93 -13.28
N VAL A 599 18.99 6.47 -13.41
CA VAL A 599 18.66 7.65 -14.25
C VAL A 599 17.86 8.67 -13.44
N ASP A 600 18.12 9.94 -13.73
CA ASP A 600 17.34 11.10 -13.28
C ASP A 600 17.47 12.19 -14.36
N TYR A 601 16.60 12.11 -15.37
CA TYR A 601 16.72 12.87 -16.61
C TYR A 601 15.50 13.75 -16.83
N THR A 602 15.71 15.03 -17.14
CA THR A 602 14.66 15.97 -17.56
C THR A 602 14.87 16.29 -19.04
N ASP A 603 13.85 16.05 -19.86
CA ASP A 603 13.92 16.27 -21.30
C ASP A 603 13.24 17.57 -21.69
N ALA A 604 13.99 18.52 -22.23
CA ALA A 604 13.43 19.80 -22.68
C ALA A 604 12.54 19.69 -23.94
N ASP A 605 12.48 18.53 -24.61
CA ASP A 605 11.57 18.28 -25.72
C ASP A 605 10.13 18.12 -25.20
N ALA A 606 9.23 19.00 -25.67
CA ALA A 606 7.81 18.94 -25.30
C ALA A 606 7.12 17.61 -25.71
N ALA A 607 7.69 16.84 -26.64
CA ALA A 607 7.22 15.51 -26.99
C ALA A 607 7.50 14.44 -25.91
N ALA A 608 8.39 14.72 -24.94
CA ALA A 608 8.78 13.81 -23.85
C ALA A 608 7.62 13.42 -22.90
N ALA A 609 6.58 14.26 -22.87
CA ALA A 609 5.41 14.10 -22.01
C ALA A 609 4.20 13.47 -22.72
N LEU A 610 4.35 13.06 -23.99
CA LEU A 610 3.22 12.46 -24.72
C LEU A 610 2.88 11.08 -24.14
N PRO A 611 1.59 10.79 -23.88
CA PRO A 611 1.17 9.46 -23.50
C PRO A 611 1.49 8.44 -24.58
N GLY A 612 2.05 7.30 -24.19
CA GLY A 612 2.43 6.23 -25.10
C GLY A 612 2.36 4.86 -24.45
N PHE A 613 2.58 3.79 -25.21
CA PHE A 613 2.53 2.45 -24.65
C PHE A 613 3.77 2.14 -23.80
N ILE A 614 3.62 1.18 -22.90
CA ILE A 614 4.71 0.39 -22.34
C ILE A 614 4.97 -0.81 -23.24
N GLY A 615 6.24 -1.14 -23.49
CA GLY A 615 6.64 -2.26 -24.35
C GLY A 615 7.82 -3.06 -23.81
N LEU A 616 7.82 -4.36 -24.05
CA LEU A 616 8.89 -5.29 -23.66
C LEU A 616 9.67 -5.69 -24.90
N GLN A 617 10.95 -5.34 -24.97
CA GLN A 617 11.78 -5.61 -26.14
C GLN A 617 12.44 -6.98 -26.06
N VAL A 618 12.39 -7.72 -27.16
CA VAL A 618 13.33 -8.79 -27.48
C VAL A 618 14.20 -8.30 -28.64
N HIS A 619 15.47 -8.02 -28.36
CA HIS A 619 16.41 -7.51 -29.35
C HIS A 619 16.86 -8.63 -30.31
N SER A 620 16.98 -8.32 -31.60
CA SER A 620 17.46 -9.22 -32.65
C SER A 620 18.93 -9.59 -32.51
N GLY A 621 19.33 -10.73 -33.09
CA GLY A 621 20.72 -11.12 -33.32
C GLY A 621 21.38 -11.92 -32.20
N ASN A 622 21.13 -11.58 -30.94
CA ASN A 622 21.61 -12.38 -29.81
C ASN A 622 20.57 -13.45 -29.43
N ASN A 623 20.99 -14.52 -28.74
CA ASN A 623 20.11 -15.53 -28.15
C ASN A 623 19.29 -14.92 -26.99
N THR A 624 18.57 -13.82 -27.22
CA THR A 624 17.88 -13.03 -26.20
C THR A 624 16.76 -13.87 -25.61
N ARG A 625 16.86 -14.10 -24.30
CA ARG A 625 15.87 -14.80 -23.51
C ARG A 625 15.71 -14.08 -22.18
N VAL A 626 14.55 -13.48 -22.00
CA VAL A 626 14.28 -12.55 -20.90
C VAL A 626 12.86 -12.75 -20.40
N ARG A 627 12.69 -12.56 -19.09
CA ARG A 627 11.42 -12.71 -18.40
C ARG A 627 11.02 -11.44 -17.70
N TRP A 628 9.72 -11.18 -17.67
CA TRP A 628 9.10 -10.09 -16.94
C TRP A 628 7.95 -10.60 -16.10
N ARG A 629 7.79 -10.10 -14.88
CA ARG A 629 6.66 -10.41 -14.01
C ARG A 629 6.33 -9.25 -13.08
N ASP A 630 5.23 -9.40 -12.35
CA ASP A 630 4.79 -8.45 -11.32
C ASP A 630 4.63 -7.01 -11.84
N MET A 631 4.33 -6.85 -13.14
CA MET A 631 4.28 -5.55 -13.80
C MET A 631 3.08 -4.73 -13.38
N ARG A 632 3.34 -3.53 -12.87
CA ARG A 632 2.33 -2.62 -12.35
C ARG A 632 2.59 -1.19 -12.74
N VAL A 633 1.53 -0.47 -13.07
CA VAL A 633 1.56 0.93 -13.45
C VAL A 633 0.56 1.66 -12.58
N ILE A 634 1.04 2.54 -11.71
CA ILE A 634 0.20 3.59 -11.13
C ILE A 634 0.08 4.65 -12.20
N ASP A 635 -1.07 4.68 -12.89
CA ASP A 635 -1.40 5.81 -13.75
C ASP A 635 -1.70 7.02 -12.86
N LEU A 636 -1.03 8.12 -13.13
CA LEU A 636 -1.20 9.39 -12.42
C LEU A 636 -2.06 10.35 -13.24
N ASP A 637 -2.50 10.02 -14.45
CA ASP A 637 -3.42 10.86 -15.23
C ASP A 637 -4.87 10.36 -15.20
N GLU A 638 -5.14 9.16 -14.64
CA GLU A 638 -6.50 8.60 -14.44
C GLU A 638 -6.98 8.70 -12.98
#